data_AF-A0A2E7IKU0-F1
#
_entry.id   AF-A0A2E7IKU0-F1
#
_cell.length_a   1.000
_cell.length_b   1.000
_cell.length_c   1.000
_cell.angle_alpha   90.00
_cell.angle_beta   90.00
_cell.angle_gamma   90.00
#
_symmetry.space_group_name_H-M   'P 1'
#
loop_
_entity.id
_entity.type
_entity.pdbx_description
1 polymer ?
#
loop_
_entity_poly.entity_id
_entity_poly.type
_entity_poly.pdbx_seq_one_letter_code
_entity_poly.pdbx_strand_id
1 'polypeptide(L)'
;MNKKWRIIFVCWLLLGFCGWLGFKVWLAAQPEDFRQQVDELSTADFWRHVWLQVVPLEKQDMAAWQRRTYEGRGRSPWVFRTSLDGQPRMLNLAVAPDIWLSYSLERMAPYQLWRGALQLDGTVFDGGQGGEPYSEGDAYLRQLKADAWWLGADNGHWRNASAEFTAYELSDKGNTLQLEYTLGAGNHEVRIRERPRIVVSPEGLTFERDIKIVDNPAAIAVRFGAGNPALESATVLPGTVLQESENFVYRRQFDKPDIPITGQGGADTALAKGEQLVAGSDCLSCHSKHERIVGPAWSEIAQRYASSSGVVDQLADRITAGSRGVWGQVAMPPHPDLTQTQAAEMARFILAQKDGGSHLPDDVIALRKQVPHSYEAIAVNKPAGLHPALQTSTLLVDGFTPAIGGMALDASDTLFVTTWDRDGSVFRLDGWRSGQPEIPRIAEGLHEPLGLAAVDGRLFVMQKQELTELVDSDGDGVIDRYQKLSSDWQVTTNFHEFGFGLAADQEWLYGGLSVCVEVGGKSCQVQAEKRGSIFRVHKTTGEFEVIADGFRTPNGIHASRTGELLVTDNQGDWLPASKLVVARNGDYFGFGGRSEAKAPTLWLPQNEIGNSPTQPLWLSAGPYAGQVVFGDIYNGGIKRAFLEKVGGEWQGAAFHFTEGLAAPVNRLLETKGGLLAGQVGGSGNWGAQGKPWYGLEYLAWSDETAFEPLEVRATATGFTIVLSEALSADVDPAQTIDHVSQWFYHPSALYGGPKYGLEKLAADNVTISTDRMRIDFDTPARKPGRVVYIRLSENLESATGASLWVNEAWYTLNRAPAERVKSKPADNNVLSKNEKDAGWRLLFNGRNLDGWRNHRASTSDPVRGWAVENGAIKMTRNTSYFKFVMNYINPFTDQPLLDLMSVEQYGNFELSLEWKISPGGNSGIFYLLPTPTGRIAWENGLEMQVLDNSQHSDGQIPKRRAGELYDLVGADTDPTVPVGEWNHARVKVEGARVQHWLNGVKMVDVERSGSDWEARLAASKFAGSPLHGQAGKGHILLQDHGNTVWYRNIKIRELPEKN
;
A
#
# COMPACT_ATOMS: atom_id res chain seq x y z
N MET A 1 39.82 -16.22 -22.82
CA MET A 1 40.53 -16.78 -21.64
C MET A 1 42.01 -16.99 -21.96
N ASN A 2 42.93 -16.39 -21.20
CA ASN A 2 44.38 -16.45 -21.42
C ASN A 2 44.91 -17.91 -21.32
N LYS A 3 45.97 -18.27 -22.05
CA LYS A 3 46.55 -19.64 -22.08
C LYS A 3 46.88 -20.18 -20.68
N LYS A 4 47.31 -19.30 -19.76
CA LYS A 4 47.56 -19.65 -18.34
C LYS A 4 46.28 -20.09 -17.61
N TRP A 5 45.16 -19.42 -17.84
CA TRP A 5 43.87 -19.76 -17.22
C TRP A 5 43.28 -21.06 -17.77
N ARG A 6 43.50 -21.39 -19.04
CA ARG A 6 43.13 -22.70 -19.61
C ARG A 6 43.90 -23.85 -18.97
N ILE A 7 45.20 -23.67 -18.70
CA ILE A 7 46.03 -24.69 -18.05
C ILE A 7 45.60 -24.87 -16.60
N ILE A 8 45.37 -23.78 -15.86
CA ILE A 8 44.86 -23.84 -14.48
C ILE A 8 43.51 -24.54 -14.43
N PHE A 9 42.58 -24.21 -15.33
CA PHE A 9 41.26 -24.83 -15.40
C PHE A 9 41.31 -26.33 -15.73
N VAL A 10 42.19 -26.75 -16.65
CA VAL A 10 42.41 -28.17 -16.98
C VAL A 10 43.07 -28.93 -15.82
N CYS A 11 44.03 -28.32 -15.13
CA CYS A 11 44.64 -28.92 -13.93
C CYS A 11 43.63 -29.04 -12.78
N TRP A 12 42.73 -28.06 -12.61
CA TRP A 12 41.66 -28.10 -11.61
C TRP A 12 40.64 -29.20 -11.91
N LEU A 13 40.23 -29.34 -13.17
CA LEU A 13 39.36 -30.43 -13.62
C LEU A 13 40.00 -31.81 -13.43
N LEU A 14 41.29 -31.95 -13.72
CA LEU A 14 42.02 -33.21 -13.54
C LEU A 14 42.21 -33.56 -12.05
N LEU A 15 42.50 -32.58 -11.19
CA LEU A 15 42.56 -32.77 -9.74
C LEU A 15 41.20 -33.13 -9.15
N GLY A 16 40.12 -32.50 -9.62
CA GLY A 16 38.75 -32.85 -9.24
C GLY A 16 38.34 -34.25 -9.71
N PHE A 17 38.72 -34.64 -10.93
CA PHE A 17 38.41 -35.99 -11.42
C PHE A 17 39.17 -37.08 -10.65
N CYS A 18 40.46 -36.86 -10.36
CA CYS A 18 41.26 -37.79 -9.56
C CYS A 18 40.78 -37.87 -8.10
N GLY A 19 40.35 -36.74 -7.51
CA GLY A 19 39.77 -36.70 -6.16
C GLY A 19 38.44 -37.47 -6.07
N TRP A 20 37.57 -37.33 -7.07
CA TRP A 20 36.31 -38.06 -7.16
C TRP A 20 36.51 -39.57 -7.33
N LEU A 21 37.47 -39.97 -8.18
CA LEU A 21 37.78 -41.38 -8.38
C LEU A 21 38.38 -42.02 -7.11
N GLY A 22 39.29 -41.30 -6.44
CA GLY A 22 39.85 -41.72 -5.15
C GLY A 22 38.77 -41.83 -4.06
N PHE A 23 37.83 -40.90 -4.03
CA PHE A 23 36.68 -40.95 -3.12
C PHE A 23 35.77 -42.13 -3.39
N LYS A 24 35.41 -42.45 -4.66
CA LYS A 24 34.59 -43.62 -4.99
C LYS A 24 35.28 -44.94 -4.64
N VAL A 25 36.60 -45.02 -4.79
CA VAL A 25 37.39 -46.20 -4.37
C VAL A 25 37.40 -46.36 -2.84
N TRP A 26 37.53 -45.26 -2.09
CA TRP A 26 37.43 -45.27 -0.63
C TRP A 26 36.01 -45.59 -0.15
N LEU A 27 34.99 -45.06 -0.84
CA LEU A 27 33.58 -45.28 -0.55
C LEU A 27 33.20 -46.74 -0.74
N ALA A 28 33.73 -47.40 -1.78
CA ALA A 28 33.61 -48.83 -2.03
C ALA A 28 34.28 -49.74 -0.98
N ALA A 29 34.86 -49.16 0.09
CA ALA A 29 35.35 -49.87 1.27
C ALA A 29 34.52 -49.60 2.56
N GLN A 30 33.50 -48.72 2.52
CA GLN A 30 32.66 -48.36 3.68
C GLN A 30 31.45 -49.30 3.91
N PRO A 31 30.74 -49.25 5.05
CA PRO A 31 29.50 -50.01 5.28
C PRO A 31 28.38 -49.72 4.24
N GLU A 32 27.51 -50.69 3.98
CA GLU A 32 26.54 -50.66 2.87
C GLU A 32 25.45 -49.58 3.02
N ASP A 33 25.02 -49.33 4.25
CA ASP A 33 24.10 -48.25 4.65
C ASP A 33 24.71 -46.87 4.40
N PHE A 34 25.99 -46.67 4.75
CA PHE A 34 26.72 -45.44 4.48
C PHE A 34 26.99 -45.24 2.98
N ARG A 35 27.26 -46.32 2.22
CA ARG A 35 27.42 -46.24 0.76
C ARG A 35 26.13 -45.83 0.05
N GLN A 36 24.98 -46.38 0.45
CA GLN A 36 23.70 -46.02 -0.14
C GLN A 36 23.37 -44.54 0.05
N GLN A 37 23.62 -43.97 1.23
CA GLN A 37 23.40 -42.54 1.50
C GLN A 37 24.30 -41.62 0.66
N VAL A 38 25.50 -42.07 0.30
CA VAL A 38 26.48 -41.27 -0.45
C VAL A 38 26.39 -41.50 -1.97
N ASP A 39 25.92 -42.67 -2.43
CA ASP A 39 25.69 -42.96 -3.85
C ASP A 39 24.52 -42.17 -4.45
N GLU A 40 23.66 -41.57 -3.61
CA GLU A 40 22.61 -40.64 -4.02
C GLU A 40 23.15 -39.23 -4.36
N LEU A 41 24.39 -38.89 -4.00
CA LEU A 41 24.99 -37.59 -4.30
C LEU A 41 25.53 -37.55 -5.74
N SER A 42 25.09 -36.55 -6.52
CA SER A 42 25.69 -36.30 -7.82
C SER A 42 27.14 -35.80 -7.68
N THR A 43 27.93 -35.91 -8.75
CA THR A 43 29.30 -35.36 -8.78
C THR A 43 29.31 -33.85 -8.45
N ALA A 44 28.25 -33.12 -8.84
CA ALA A 44 28.09 -31.71 -8.51
C ALA A 44 27.77 -31.49 -7.02
N ASP A 45 26.92 -32.33 -6.41
CA ASP A 45 26.56 -32.24 -5.00
C ASP A 45 27.75 -32.58 -4.09
N PHE A 46 28.55 -33.57 -4.46
CA PHE A 46 29.79 -33.89 -3.76
C PHE A 46 30.77 -32.73 -3.79
N TRP A 47 31.01 -32.14 -4.96
CA TRP A 47 31.92 -30.99 -5.07
C TRP A 47 31.36 -29.74 -4.39
N ARG A 48 30.04 -29.56 -4.36
CA ARG A 48 29.38 -28.54 -3.54
C ARG A 48 29.64 -28.78 -2.05
N HIS A 49 29.48 -30.00 -1.54
CA HIS A 49 29.76 -30.33 -0.12
C HIS A 49 31.24 -30.16 0.23
N VAL A 50 32.14 -30.61 -0.64
CA VAL A 50 33.59 -30.40 -0.46
C VAL A 50 33.95 -28.92 -0.52
N TRP A 51 33.34 -28.15 -1.43
CA TRP A 51 33.52 -26.71 -1.51
C TRP A 51 33.03 -25.99 -0.25
N LEU A 52 31.87 -26.37 0.30
CA LEU A 52 31.31 -25.83 1.54
C LEU A 52 32.14 -26.19 2.79
N GLN A 53 32.91 -27.28 2.72
CA GLN A 53 33.85 -27.70 3.78
C GLN A 53 35.21 -26.98 3.68
N VAL A 54 35.65 -26.61 2.46
CA VAL A 54 36.95 -25.96 2.20
C VAL A 54 36.85 -24.43 2.23
N VAL A 55 35.72 -23.88 1.77
CA VAL A 55 35.30 -22.49 1.93
C VAL A 55 34.09 -22.52 2.86
N PRO A 56 34.25 -22.23 4.16
CA PRO A 56 33.12 -22.21 5.08
C PRO A 56 32.01 -21.35 4.50
N LEU A 57 30.74 -21.76 4.64
CA LEU A 57 29.60 -20.89 4.35
C LEU A 57 29.82 -19.52 4.98
N GLU A 58 30.31 -19.47 6.22
CA GLU A 58 30.77 -18.24 6.89
C GLU A 58 31.74 -17.38 6.06
N LYS A 59 32.68 -17.90 5.26
CA LYS A 59 33.54 -17.06 4.41
C LYS A 59 32.86 -16.55 3.14
N GLN A 60 31.83 -17.23 2.65
CA GLN A 60 30.98 -16.71 1.56
C GLN A 60 29.91 -15.74 2.11
N ASP A 61 29.46 -15.97 3.34
CA ASP A 61 28.39 -15.28 4.05
C ASP A 61 28.92 -14.04 4.81
N MET A 62 30.20 -14.02 5.24
CA MET A 62 30.89 -12.87 5.86
C MET A 62 31.40 -11.83 4.84
N ALA A 63 31.41 -12.16 3.54
CA ALA A 63 31.72 -11.20 2.48
C ALA A 63 30.50 -10.33 2.10
N ALA A 64 29.31 -10.61 2.64
CA ALA A 64 28.06 -9.96 2.29
C ALA A 64 27.69 -8.83 3.30
N TRP A 65 27.71 -7.58 2.83
CA TRP A 65 26.97 -6.42 3.36
C TRP A 65 27.14 -6.09 4.84
N GLN A 66 28.39 -5.91 5.25
CA GLN A 66 28.75 -5.36 6.55
C GLN A 66 28.20 -6.14 7.76
N ARG A 67 28.02 -7.45 7.61
CA ARG A 67 27.76 -8.34 8.75
C ARG A 67 28.83 -8.14 9.82
N ARG A 68 28.37 -8.00 11.06
CA ARG A 68 29.26 -7.76 12.20
C ARG A 68 29.88 -9.06 12.67
N THR A 69 31.12 -8.98 13.15
CA THR A 69 31.78 -10.10 13.81
C THR A 69 31.60 -9.96 15.32
N TYR A 70 31.05 -10.98 15.96
CA TYR A 70 30.87 -11.04 17.40
C TYR A 70 31.81 -12.10 17.98
N GLU A 71 32.57 -11.75 19.01
CA GLU A 71 33.63 -12.62 19.52
C GLU A 71 33.07 -13.92 20.11
N GLY A 72 33.65 -15.06 19.73
CA GLY A 72 33.27 -16.38 20.24
C GLY A 72 31.91 -16.89 19.75
N ARG A 73 31.27 -16.20 18.79
CA ARG A 73 29.94 -16.51 18.27
C ARG A 73 30.04 -16.84 16.79
N GLY A 74 29.34 -17.88 16.35
CA GLY A 74 29.41 -18.35 14.96
C GLY A 74 28.48 -17.64 13.98
N ARG A 75 27.65 -16.66 14.39
CA ARG A 75 26.62 -16.07 13.51
C ARG A 75 26.39 -14.58 13.74
N SER A 76 25.97 -13.89 12.67
CA SER A 76 25.47 -12.50 12.62
C SER A 76 24.17 -12.50 11.80
N PRO A 77 23.06 -11.93 12.31
CA PRO A 77 22.89 -11.43 13.68
C PRO A 77 23.05 -12.56 14.72
N TRP A 78 23.55 -12.21 15.91
CA TRP A 78 23.59 -13.17 17.02
C TRP A 78 22.36 -13.06 17.93
N VAL A 79 21.60 -11.95 17.88
CA VAL A 79 20.29 -11.78 18.52
C VAL A 79 19.27 -11.48 17.42
N PHE A 80 18.20 -12.27 17.33
CA PHE A 80 17.17 -12.03 16.33
C PHE A 80 15.81 -12.62 16.71
N ARG A 81 14.76 -12.02 16.17
CA ARG A 81 13.35 -12.37 16.36
C ARG A 81 12.94 -13.49 15.38
N THR A 82 12.19 -14.49 15.84
CA THR A 82 11.52 -15.48 14.96
C THR A 82 10.23 -16.03 15.57
N SER A 83 9.54 -16.90 14.84
CA SER A 83 8.81 -18.02 15.43
C SER A 83 9.78 -19.19 15.63
N LEU A 84 9.77 -19.89 16.77
CA LEU A 84 10.62 -21.07 16.99
C LEU A 84 9.76 -22.22 17.54
N ASP A 85 9.87 -23.41 16.94
CA ASP A 85 9.21 -24.64 17.43
C ASP A 85 7.69 -24.45 17.66
N GLY A 86 7.03 -23.74 16.74
CA GLY A 86 5.61 -23.43 16.84
C GLY A 86 5.25 -22.39 17.92
N GLN A 87 6.23 -21.65 18.45
CA GLN A 87 6.01 -20.53 19.36
C GLN A 87 6.32 -19.19 18.68
N PRO A 88 5.42 -18.19 18.71
CA PRO A 88 5.71 -16.84 18.24
C PRO A 88 6.49 -16.03 19.31
N ARG A 89 6.93 -14.82 18.96
CA ARG A 89 7.59 -13.84 19.87
C ARG A 89 8.81 -14.40 20.58
N MET A 90 9.63 -15.09 19.81
CA MET A 90 10.88 -15.71 20.27
C MET A 90 12.06 -14.81 19.95
N LEU A 91 12.95 -14.62 20.92
CA LEU A 91 14.24 -13.98 20.75
C LEU A 91 15.32 -15.06 20.82
N ASN A 92 16.00 -15.31 19.71
CA ASN A 92 17.02 -16.34 19.61
C ASN A 92 18.41 -15.70 19.71
N LEU A 93 19.28 -16.35 20.49
CA LEU A 93 20.63 -15.92 20.77
C LEU A 93 21.62 -17.03 20.36
N ALA A 94 22.52 -16.71 19.44
CA ALA A 94 23.71 -17.51 19.17
C ALA A 94 24.77 -17.19 20.22
N VAL A 95 24.95 -18.08 21.19
CA VAL A 95 25.86 -17.84 22.33
C VAL A 95 27.24 -18.46 22.10
N ALA A 96 27.30 -19.54 21.32
CA ALA A 96 28.50 -20.11 20.73
C ALA A 96 28.14 -20.70 19.34
N PRO A 97 29.11 -21.16 18.53
CA PRO A 97 28.81 -21.72 17.20
C PRO A 97 27.76 -22.85 17.19
N ASP A 98 27.71 -23.68 18.24
CA ASP A 98 26.79 -24.80 18.41
C ASP A 98 25.89 -24.67 19.64
N ILE A 99 25.85 -23.51 20.31
CA ILE A 99 25.04 -23.31 21.53
C ILE A 99 24.09 -22.15 21.36
N TRP A 100 22.81 -22.44 21.57
CA TRP A 100 21.70 -21.51 21.35
C TRP A 100 20.88 -21.33 22.61
N LEU A 101 20.43 -20.11 22.81
CA LEU A 101 19.47 -19.74 23.85
C LEU A 101 18.29 -19.04 23.18
N SER A 102 17.08 -19.51 23.43
CA SER A 102 15.86 -18.88 22.93
C SER A 102 15.01 -18.40 24.11
N TYR A 103 14.55 -17.16 24.05
CA TYR A 103 13.72 -16.51 25.06
C TYR A 103 12.32 -16.27 24.53
N SER A 104 11.32 -16.61 25.35
CA SER A 104 9.95 -16.16 25.11
C SER A 104 9.78 -14.78 25.74
N LEU A 105 9.50 -13.79 24.89
CA LEU A 105 9.29 -12.41 25.31
C LEU A 105 7.94 -12.21 25.98
N GLU A 106 6.94 -13.02 25.61
CA GLU A 106 5.62 -13.00 26.26
C GLU A 106 5.65 -13.63 27.65
N ARG A 107 6.48 -14.66 27.83
CA ARG A 107 6.53 -15.43 29.09
C ARG A 107 7.65 -14.98 30.02
N MET A 108 8.48 -14.03 29.59
CA MET A 108 9.66 -13.54 30.31
C MET A 108 10.54 -14.68 30.86
N ALA A 109 10.80 -15.68 30.01
CA ALA A 109 11.49 -16.90 30.42
C ALA A 109 12.36 -17.46 29.30
N PRO A 110 13.49 -18.11 29.63
CA PRO A 110 14.21 -18.93 28.67
C PRO A 110 13.29 -20.08 28.23
N TYR A 111 13.01 -20.17 26.95
CA TYR A 111 12.25 -21.28 26.37
C TYR A 111 13.15 -22.51 26.22
N GLN A 112 14.34 -22.32 25.66
CA GLN A 112 15.27 -23.42 25.41
C GLN A 112 16.73 -22.95 25.43
N LEU A 113 17.61 -23.75 26.03
CA LEU A 113 19.07 -23.67 25.91
C LEU A 113 19.53 -25.02 25.39
N TRP A 114 20.19 -25.07 24.23
CA TRP A 114 20.57 -26.33 23.61
C TRP A 114 21.90 -26.27 22.89
N ARG A 115 22.51 -27.44 22.74
CA ARG A 115 23.63 -27.67 21.83
C ARG A 115 23.09 -28.29 20.55
N GLY A 116 23.40 -27.70 19.40
CA GLY A 116 23.00 -28.20 18.10
C GLY A 116 22.74 -27.08 17.09
N ALA A 117 21.76 -27.30 16.23
CA ALA A 117 21.42 -26.39 15.15
C ALA A 117 20.12 -25.64 15.41
N LEU A 118 20.03 -24.46 14.80
CA LEU A 118 18.78 -23.75 14.56
C LEU A 118 18.56 -23.77 13.04
N GLN A 119 17.51 -24.48 12.63
CA GLN A 119 17.09 -24.55 11.24
C GLN A 119 16.17 -23.36 10.97
N LEU A 120 16.52 -22.58 9.95
CA LEU A 120 15.78 -21.39 9.54
C LEU A 120 15.05 -21.75 8.25
N ASP A 121 13.96 -22.47 8.40
CA ASP A 121 13.08 -22.86 7.32
C ASP A 121 11.92 -21.87 7.22
N GLY A 122 11.36 -21.70 6.02
CA GLY A 122 10.17 -20.88 5.81
C GLY A 122 10.36 -19.78 4.78
N THR A 123 9.27 -19.09 4.48
CA THR A 123 9.13 -18.24 3.27
C THR A 123 10.22 -17.17 3.17
N VAL A 124 10.69 -16.67 4.30
CA VAL A 124 11.70 -15.59 4.38
C VAL A 124 13.14 -16.10 4.37
N PHE A 125 13.34 -17.37 4.73
CA PHE A 125 14.67 -17.94 4.93
C PHE A 125 15.13 -18.81 3.77
N ASP A 126 14.23 -19.64 3.23
CA ASP A 126 14.52 -20.58 2.15
C ASP A 126 13.48 -20.53 1.00
N GLY A 127 12.45 -19.69 1.12
CA GLY A 127 11.37 -19.56 0.14
C GLY A 127 10.29 -20.64 0.24
N GLY A 128 10.38 -21.56 1.21
CA GLY A 128 9.39 -22.61 1.43
C GLY A 128 8.10 -22.09 2.04
N GLN A 129 6.94 -22.54 1.55
CA GLN A 129 5.65 -22.25 2.21
C GLN A 129 5.41 -23.23 3.36
N GLY A 130 4.90 -22.74 4.49
CA GLY A 130 4.50 -23.56 5.64
C GLY A 130 5.62 -24.07 6.54
N GLY A 131 6.90 -23.90 6.15
CA GLY A 131 8.05 -24.11 7.04
C GLY A 131 8.18 -22.96 8.04
N GLU A 132 8.60 -23.27 9.26
CA GLU A 132 8.94 -22.29 10.30
C GLU A 132 10.24 -22.72 10.98
N PRO A 133 11.00 -21.80 11.58
CA PRO A 133 12.23 -22.16 12.26
C PRO A 133 12.02 -23.16 13.40
N TYR A 134 12.93 -24.12 13.50
CA TYR A 134 12.92 -25.15 14.55
C TYR A 134 14.31 -25.48 15.07
N SER A 135 14.35 -25.98 16.29
CA SER A 135 15.57 -26.38 16.97
C SER A 135 15.90 -27.87 16.75
N GLU A 136 17.19 -28.18 16.66
CA GLU A 136 17.70 -29.55 16.51
C GLU A 136 18.91 -29.75 17.43
N GLY A 137 19.00 -30.93 18.05
CA GLY A 137 20.12 -31.32 18.92
C GLY A 137 19.66 -31.73 20.33
N ASP A 138 20.48 -31.41 21.33
CA ASP A 138 20.23 -31.78 22.73
C ASP A 138 20.13 -30.54 23.61
N ALA A 139 19.03 -30.42 24.34
CA ALA A 139 18.76 -29.31 25.24
C ALA A 139 19.39 -29.53 26.62
N TYR A 140 19.98 -28.46 27.17
CA TYR A 140 20.33 -28.31 28.58
C TYR A 140 19.11 -27.85 29.40
N LEU A 141 18.29 -27.00 28.80
CA LEU A 141 17.06 -26.48 29.38
C LEU A 141 15.97 -26.50 28.31
N ARG A 142 14.81 -27.02 28.67
CA ARG A 142 13.58 -26.85 27.89
C ARG A 142 12.44 -26.51 28.85
N GLN A 143 12.09 -25.24 28.91
CA GLN A 143 11.15 -24.70 29.88
C GLN A 143 9.89 -24.21 29.16
N LEU A 144 8.86 -25.04 29.19
CA LEU A 144 7.58 -24.78 28.52
C LEU A 144 6.65 -23.84 29.31
N LYS A 145 6.98 -23.53 30.57
CA LYS A 145 6.17 -22.69 31.48
C LYS A 145 6.87 -21.37 31.79
N ALA A 146 6.10 -20.29 31.85
CA ALA A 146 6.57 -18.98 32.27
C ALA A 146 7.13 -18.99 33.70
N ASP A 147 8.08 -18.10 33.96
CA ASP A 147 8.51 -17.84 35.34
C ASP A 147 7.42 -17.02 36.05
N ALA A 148 7.12 -17.38 37.30
CA ALA A 148 6.09 -16.70 38.07
C ALA A 148 6.69 -15.45 38.76
N TRP A 149 6.15 -14.28 38.40
CA TRP A 149 6.45 -13.00 39.01
C TRP A 149 5.33 -12.56 39.93
N TRP A 150 5.66 -11.92 41.04
CA TRP A 150 4.68 -11.49 42.02
C TRP A 150 5.00 -10.08 42.52
N LEU A 151 3.97 -9.26 42.68
CA LEU A 151 4.05 -7.94 43.30
C LEU A 151 3.32 -7.96 44.65
N GLY A 152 3.90 -7.31 45.66
CA GLY A 152 3.26 -7.06 46.94
C GLY A 152 2.16 -6.01 46.81
N ALA A 153 0.93 -6.34 47.23
CA ALA A 153 -0.19 -5.40 47.27
C ALA A 153 -0.18 -4.55 48.54
N ASP A 154 -0.91 -3.42 48.52
CA ASP A 154 -1.06 -2.43 49.60
C ASP A 154 -1.44 -2.98 51.00
N ASN A 155 -1.87 -4.23 51.09
CA ASN A 155 -2.32 -4.91 52.32
C ASN A 155 -1.45 -6.11 52.73
N GLY A 156 -0.25 -6.27 52.15
CA GLY A 156 0.68 -7.35 52.46
C GLY A 156 0.38 -8.69 51.76
N HIS A 157 -0.60 -8.75 50.85
CA HIS A 157 -0.87 -9.93 50.03
C HIS A 157 -0.10 -9.90 48.70
N TRP A 158 0.31 -11.06 48.19
CA TRP A 158 1.01 -11.18 46.90
C TRP A 158 0.03 -11.41 45.75
N ARG A 159 0.25 -10.72 44.63
CA ARG A 159 -0.50 -10.92 43.38
C ARG A 159 0.45 -11.38 42.27
N ASN A 160 -0.02 -12.30 41.44
CA ASN A 160 0.71 -12.70 40.24
C ASN A 160 0.82 -11.49 39.31
N ALA A 161 2.01 -11.23 38.81
CA ALA A 161 2.31 -10.10 37.95
C ALA A 161 2.32 -10.53 36.49
N SER A 162 1.68 -9.75 35.62
CA SER A 162 1.93 -9.84 34.18
C SER A 162 3.31 -9.26 33.88
N ALA A 163 4.05 -9.89 32.98
CA ALA A 163 5.31 -9.35 32.47
C ALA A 163 5.10 -8.90 31.03
N GLU A 164 5.39 -7.64 30.76
CA GLU A 164 5.29 -7.06 29.43
C GLU A 164 6.70 -6.69 28.94
N PHE A 165 7.14 -7.31 27.84
CA PHE A 165 8.40 -6.93 27.19
C PHE A 165 8.32 -5.50 26.66
N THR A 166 9.33 -4.67 26.90
CA THR A 166 9.36 -3.27 26.46
C THR A 166 10.48 -2.95 25.48
N ALA A 167 11.68 -3.49 25.68
CA ALA A 167 12.81 -3.25 24.79
C ALA A 167 13.92 -4.28 25.01
N TYR A 168 14.83 -4.38 24.04
CA TYR A 168 16.16 -4.90 24.30
C TYR A 168 17.23 -3.93 23.82
N GLU A 169 18.37 -3.97 24.50
CA GLU A 169 19.52 -3.11 24.24
C GLU A 169 20.77 -3.99 24.08
N LEU A 170 21.56 -3.65 23.08
CA LEU A 170 22.84 -4.26 22.77
C LEU A 170 23.94 -3.30 23.21
N SER A 171 24.84 -3.74 24.07
CA SER A 171 25.96 -2.93 24.57
C SER A 171 27.30 -3.62 24.29
N ASP A 172 28.41 -2.96 24.62
CA ASP A 172 29.76 -3.51 24.44
C ASP A 172 30.04 -3.87 22.97
N LYS A 173 29.78 -2.92 22.06
CA LYS A 173 29.83 -3.11 20.60
C LYS A 173 28.92 -4.25 20.14
N GLY A 174 27.74 -4.32 20.73
CA GLY A 174 26.73 -5.33 20.46
C GLY A 174 26.99 -6.72 21.03
N ASN A 175 28.00 -6.94 21.87
CA ASN A 175 28.28 -8.27 22.45
C ASN A 175 27.43 -8.60 23.68
N THR A 176 26.83 -7.61 24.33
CA THR A 176 26.03 -7.81 25.54
C THR A 176 24.56 -7.52 25.22
N LEU A 177 23.66 -8.41 25.63
CA LEU A 177 22.21 -8.18 25.56
C LEU A 177 21.66 -7.81 26.92
N GLN A 178 20.80 -6.81 26.95
CA GLN A 178 19.95 -6.46 28.09
C GLN A 178 18.50 -6.43 27.64
N LEU A 179 17.63 -7.13 28.38
CA LEU A 179 16.19 -7.15 28.17
C LEU A 179 15.50 -6.23 29.18
N GLU A 180 14.42 -5.58 28.78
CA GLU A 180 13.60 -4.73 29.63
C GLU A 180 12.15 -5.21 29.66
N TYR A 181 11.56 -5.20 30.86
CA TYR A 181 10.18 -5.60 31.09
C TYR A 181 9.50 -4.67 32.09
N THR A 182 8.19 -4.51 31.94
CA THR A 182 7.30 -3.94 32.97
C THR A 182 6.51 -5.06 33.62
N LEU A 183 6.58 -5.17 34.95
CA LEU A 183 5.77 -6.06 35.74
C LEU A 183 4.54 -5.31 36.25
N GLY A 184 3.34 -5.82 35.99
CA GLY A 184 2.07 -5.19 36.38
C GLY A 184 1.19 -6.09 37.25
N ALA A 185 0.59 -5.54 38.31
CA ALA A 185 -0.43 -6.23 39.11
C ALA A 185 -1.43 -5.25 39.75
N GLY A 186 -2.64 -5.13 39.19
CA GLY A 186 -3.61 -4.12 39.62
C GLY A 186 -3.14 -2.72 39.22
N ASN A 187 -2.99 -1.81 40.19
CA ASN A 187 -2.50 -0.44 39.96
C ASN A 187 -0.99 -0.28 40.18
N HIS A 188 -0.29 -1.40 40.39
CA HIS A 188 1.14 -1.43 40.68
C HIS A 188 1.92 -1.81 39.42
N GLU A 189 2.96 -1.04 39.12
CA GLU A 189 3.91 -1.31 38.05
C GLU A 189 5.35 -1.19 38.55
N VAL A 190 6.21 -2.11 38.11
CA VAL A 190 7.65 -2.11 38.40
C VAL A 190 8.41 -2.42 37.12
N ARG A 191 9.39 -1.59 36.76
CA ARG A 191 10.26 -1.85 35.61
C ARG A 191 11.52 -2.56 36.04
N ILE A 192 11.88 -3.58 35.27
CA ILE A 192 13.07 -4.40 35.51
C ILE A 192 13.90 -4.53 34.25
N ARG A 193 15.22 -4.66 34.45
CA ARG A 193 16.16 -5.06 33.41
C ARG A 193 16.77 -6.40 33.74
N GLU A 194 16.97 -7.21 32.71
CA GLU A 194 17.56 -8.54 32.80
C GLU A 194 18.72 -8.67 31.83
N ARG A 195 19.86 -9.18 32.30
CA ARG A 195 21.00 -9.56 31.46
C ARG A 195 21.15 -11.08 31.48
N PRO A 196 20.66 -11.80 30.45
CA PRO A 196 20.91 -13.23 30.32
C PRO A 196 22.30 -13.49 29.74
N ARG A 197 23.05 -14.44 30.32
CA ARG A 197 24.37 -14.87 29.82
C ARG A 197 24.59 -16.37 30.00
N ILE A 198 25.37 -16.95 29.09
CA ILE A 198 25.90 -18.31 29.24
C ILE A 198 27.41 -18.22 29.43
N VAL A 199 27.89 -18.82 30.51
CA VAL A 199 29.32 -19.01 30.75
C VAL A 199 29.67 -20.45 30.34
N VAL A 200 30.51 -20.56 29.32
CA VAL A 200 31.05 -21.85 28.86
C VAL A 200 32.34 -22.14 29.61
N SER A 201 32.42 -23.30 30.27
CA SER A 201 33.59 -23.73 31.04
C SER A 201 33.94 -25.20 30.74
N PRO A 202 35.16 -25.67 31.07
CA PRO A 202 35.50 -27.10 31.03
C PRO A 202 34.54 -27.97 31.85
N GLU A 203 33.96 -27.43 32.91
CA GLU A 203 33.04 -28.11 33.84
C GLU A 203 31.57 -28.12 33.36
N GLY A 204 31.27 -27.54 32.20
CA GLY A 204 29.91 -27.48 31.64
C GLY A 204 29.44 -26.05 31.32
N LEU A 205 28.13 -25.89 31.15
CA LEU A 205 27.50 -24.59 30.88
C LEU A 205 26.85 -24.03 32.13
N THR A 206 27.10 -22.76 32.42
CA THR A 206 26.35 -22.03 33.45
C THR A 206 25.47 -20.99 32.80
N PHE A 207 24.15 -21.12 32.99
CA PHE A 207 23.19 -20.10 32.63
C PHE A 207 23.02 -19.12 33.79
N GLU A 208 23.21 -17.82 33.51
CA GLU A 208 23.04 -16.76 34.49
C GLU A 208 22.05 -15.69 34.01
N ARG A 209 21.29 -15.12 34.95
CA ARG A 209 20.41 -13.96 34.72
C ARG A 209 20.72 -12.92 35.78
N ASP A 210 21.25 -11.77 35.39
CA ASP A 210 21.35 -10.62 36.28
C ASP A 210 20.08 -9.78 36.15
N ILE A 211 19.28 -9.67 37.21
CA ILE A 211 18.00 -8.95 37.22
C ILE A 211 18.13 -7.74 38.14
N LYS A 212 17.72 -6.58 37.64
CA LYS A 212 17.76 -5.31 38.34
C LYS A 212 16.42 -4.59 38.25
N ILE A 213 15.90 -4.12 39.37
CA ILE A 213 14.77 -3.19 39.41
C ILE A 213 15.29 -1.80 39.02
N VAL A 214 14.70 -1.20 37.97
CA VAL A 214 15.13 0.10 37.44
C VAL A 214 14.13 1.23 37.71
N ASP A 215 12.86 0.90 37.92
CA ASP A 215 11.83 1.87 38.34
C ASP A 215 10.80 1.16 39.23
N ASN A 216 10.54 1.74 40.40
CA ASN A 216 9.60 1.20 41.40
C ASN A 216 9.02 2.36 42.23
N PRO A 217 8.13 3.17 41.66
CA PRO A 217 7.71 4.43 42.28
C PRO A 217 6.95 4.26 43.60
N ALA A 218 6.44 3.07 43.89
CA ALA A 218 5.63 2.77 45.06
C ALA A 218 6.32 1.83 46.07
N ALA A 219 7.62 1.61 45.96
CA ALA A 219 8.37 0.68 46.83
C ALA A 219 7.74 -0.71 46.95
N ILE A 220 7.18 -1.19 45.84
CA ILE A 220 6.49 -2.46 45.76
C ILE A 220 7.51 -3.58 45.90
N ALA A 221 7.26 -4.50 46.83
CA ALA A 221 8.05 -5.71 46.96
C ALA A 221 7.85 -6.60 45.71
N VAL A 222 8.95 -7.01 45.07
CA VAL A 222 8.90 -7.91 43.90
C VAL A 222 9.36 -9.29 44.33
N ARG A 223 8.68 -10.35 43.90
CA ARG A 223 9.08 -11.74 44.18
C ARG A 223 9.16 -12.55 42.90
N PHE A 224 10.26 -13.27 42.77
CA PHE A 224 10.53 -14.22 41.68
C PHE A 224 10.41 -15.66 42.20
N GLY A 225 9.61 -16.49 41.53
CA GLY A 225 9.50 -17.93 41.78
C GLY A 225 8.57 -18.33 42.93
N ALA A 226 7.51 -19.08 42.59
CA ALA A 226 6.76 -19.96 43.49
C ALA A 226 5.94 -20.98 42.67
N GLY A 227 6.21 -22.28 42.81
CA GLY A 227 5.35 -23.35 42.26
C GLY A 227 6.00 -24.51 41.47
N ASN A 228 7.34 -24.61 41.37
CA ASN A 228 7.99 -25.75 40.71
C ASN A 228 9.12 -26.33 41.58
N PRO A 229 9.02 -27.61 42.05
CA PRO A 229 10.03 -28.23 42.92
C PRO A 229 11.39 -28.48 42.25
N ALA A 230 11.56 -28.19 40.95
CA ALA A 230 12.84 -28.36 40.22
C ALA A 230 13.83 -27.18 40.37
N LEU A 231 13.58 -26.20 41.26
CA LEU A 231 14.36 -24.96 41.40
C LEU A 231 15.14 -24.85 42.73
N GLU A 232 15.36 -25.96 43.46
CA GLU A 232 15.95 -25.95 44.81
C GLU A 232 17.50 -25.81 44.89
N SER A 233 18.21 -25.42 43.82
CA SER A 233 19.68 -25.34 43.86
C SER A 233 20.31 -24.00 43.43
N ALA A 234 19.64 -22.87 43.68
CA ALA A 234 20.26 -21.54 43.62
C ALA A 234 20.44 -20.96 45.03
N THR A 235 21.43 -20.08 45.23
CA THR A 235 21.74 -19.35 46.49
C THR A 235 20.60 -18.42 46.97
N VAL A 236 19.40 -18.56 46.40
CA VAL A 236 18.17 -17.85 46.70
C VAL A 236 17.00 -18.79 46.38
N LEU A 237 16.19 -19.14 47.39
CA LEU A 237 15.08 -20.09 47.28
C LEU A 237 13.87 -19.48 46.52
N PRO A 238 13.00 -20.30 45.90
CA PRO A 238 11.68 -19.87 45.43
C PRO A 238 10.93 -19.16 46.57
N GLY A 239 10.73 -17.85 46.45
CA GLY A 239 10.16 -17.07 47.56
C GLY A 239 10.82 -15.75 47.91
N THR A 240 11.87 -15.37 47.20
CA THR A 240 12.70 -14.24 47.62
C THR A 240 12.09 -12.90 47.23
N VAL A 241 12.06 -12.01 48.22
CA VAL A 241 11.56 -10.63 48.09
C VAL A 241 12.74 -9.74 47.69
N LEU A 242 12.67 -9.15 46.51
CA LEU A 242 13.58 -8.13 46.03
C LEU A 242 13.14 -6.78 46.62
N GLN A 243 14.02 -6.12 47.37
CA GLN A 243 13.82 -4.75 47.85
C GLN A 243 14.39 -3.74 46.84
N GLU A 244 13.91 -2.49 46.92
CA GLU A 244 14.38 -1.36 46.11
C GLU A 244 15.89 -1.20 46.21
N SER A 245 16.66 -1.70 45.23
CA SER A 245 18.09 -1.46 44.92
C SER A 245 18.95 -2.71 44.72
N GLU A 246 18.47 -3.93 45.01
CA GLU A 246 19.33 -5.12 44.94
C GLU A 246 19.42 -5.70 43.52
N ASN A 247 20.66 -5.86 43.02
CA ASN A 247 20.95 -6.67 41.84
C ASN A 247 20.82 -8.15 42.23
N PHE A 248 19.97 -8.90 41.54
CA PHE A 248 19.77 -10.33 41.75
C PHE A 248 20.49 -11.13 40.66
N VAL A 249 21.17 -12.22 41.03
CA VAL A 249 21.83 -13.11 40.05
C VAL A 249 21.29 -14.53 40.23
N TYR A 250 20.52 -14.98 39.25
CA TYR A 250 20.15 -16.39 39.11
C TYR A 250 21.29 -17.13 38.40
N ARG A 251 21.69 -18.31 38.91
CA ARG A 251 22.66 -19.19 38.24
C ARG A 251 22.15 -20.62 38.22
N ARG A 252 22.31 -21.29 37.09
CA ARG A 252 22.07 -22.73 36.95
C ARG A 252 23.19 -23.35 36.12
N GLN A 253 23.91 -24.29 36.72
CA GLN A 253 24.95 -25.07 36.06
C GLN A 253 24.36 -26.33 35.43
N PHE A 254 24.90 -26.72 34.27
CA PHE A 254 24.57 -27.92 33.55
C PHE A 254 25.85 -28.64 33.12
N ASP A 255 25.97 -29.91 33.47
CA ASP A 255 27.17 -30.70 33.16
C ASP A 255 27.18 -31.15 31.68
N LYS A 256 26.02 -31.59 31.15
CA LYS A 256 25.82 -32.03 29.77
C LYS A 256 24.38 -31.81 29.32
N PRO A 257 24.09 -31.71 28.01
CA PRO A 257 22.72 -31.72 27.53
C PRO A 257 22.20 -33.15 27.60
N ASP A 258 21.05 -33.34 28.22
CA ASP A 258 20.45 -34.66 28.48
C ASP A 258 18.98 -34.76 28.08
N ILE A 259 18.44 -33.70 27.46
CA ILE A 259 17.07 -33.63 26.94
C ILE A 259 17.14 -33.63 25.41
N PRO A 260 16.93 -34.79 24.75
CA PRO A 260 16.89 -34.83 23.29
C PRO A 260 15.78 -33.94 22.74
N ILE A 261 16.08 -33.19 21.69
CA ILE A 261 15.07 -32.48 20.92
C ILE A 261 14.54 -33.47 19.89
N THR A 262 13.48 -34.21 20.24
CA THR A 262 12.75 -35.02 19.26
C THR A 262 12.06 -34.04 18.30
N GLY A 263 12.62 -33.87 17.09
CA GLY A 263 12.05 -33.00 16.07
C GLY A 263 10.58 -33.32 15.82
N GLN A 264 9.75 -32.29 15.65
CA GLN A 264 8.40 -32.47 15.12
C GLN A 264 8.50 -32.78 13.61
N GLY A 265 8.95 -33.97 13.27
CA GLY A 265 9.03 -34.48 11.91
C GLY A 265 8.43 -35.88 11.86
N GLY A 266 7.11 -35.97 11.82
CA GLY A 266 6.40 -37.25 11.87
C GLY A 266 5.10 -37.23 11.07
N ALA A 267 5.19 -36.94 9.77
CA ALA A 267 4.20 -37.29 8.77
C ALA A 267 4.91 -37.99 7.60
N ASP A 268 4.26 -38.97 6.96
CA ASP A 268 4.82 -39.83 5.89
C ASP A 268 5.74 -39.06 4.93
N THR A 269 7.03 -39.38 4.96
CA THR A 269 8.12 -38.56 4.38
C THR A 269 7.99 -38.34 2.88
N ALA A 270 7.36 -39.26 2.14
CA ALA A 270 7.14 -39.11 0.70
C ALA A 270 5.99 -38.14 0.36
N LEU A 271 4.89 -38.17 1.15
CA LEU A 271 3.76 -37.27 0.98
C LEU A 271 4.12 -35.84 1.42
N ALA A 272 4.81 -35.72 2.55
CA ALA A 272 5.33 -34.44 3.04
C ALA A 272 6.33 -33.81 2.06
N LYS A 273 7.21 -34.62 1.45
CA LYS A 273 8.17 -34.15 0.44
C LYS A 273 7.49 -33.75 -0.87
N GLY A 274 6.51 -34.52 -1.34
CA GLY A 274 5.70 -34.14 -2.51
C GLY A 274 4.91 -32.86 -2.28
N GLU A 275 4.32 -32.69 -1.09
CA GLU A 275 3.63 -31.47 -0.67
C GLU A 275 4.56 -30.27 -0.63
N GLN A 276 5.75 -30.40 -0.01
CA GLN A 276 6.77 -29.36 0.02
C GLN A 276 7.27 -28.98 -1.38
N LEU A 277 7.49 -29.95 -2.27
CA LEU A 277 7.93 -29.67 -3.64
C LEU A 277 6.87 -28.93 -4.45
N VAL A 278 5.60 -29.30 -4.28
CA VAL A 278 4.46 -28.59 -4.87
C VAL A 278 4.33 -27.19 -4.29
N ALA A 279 4.53 -27.04 -2.98
CA ALA A 279 4.46 -25.76 -2.28
C ALA A 279 5.63 -24.81 -2.64
N GLY A 280 6.81 -25.36 -2.91
CA GLY A 280 8.00 -24.64 -3.37
C GLY A 280 8.05 -24.39 -4.88
N SER A 281 7.03 -24.83 -5.63
CA SER A 281 6.88 -24.59 -7.07
C SER A 281 5.72 -23.62 -7.34
N ASP A 282 5.52 -23.21 -8.60
CA ASP A 282 4.41 -22.32 -8.98
C ASP A 282 3.07 -23.07 -9.18
N CYS A 283 3.01 -24.37 -8.90
CA CYS A 283 1.85 -25.24 -9.11
C CYS A 283 0.56 -24.71 -8.46
N LEU A 284 0.69 -24.09 -7.28
CA LEU A 284 -0.40 -23.50 -6.51
C LEU A 284 -1.02 -22.25 -7.15
N SER A 285 -0.35 -21.66 -8.15
CA SER A 285 -0.93 -20.56 -8.94
C SER A 285 -2.12 -21.02 -9.78
N CYS A 286 -2.16 -22.30 -10.16
CA CYS A 286 -3.14 -22.85 -11.09
C CYS A 286 -3.98 -23.98 -10.48
N HIS A 287 -3.46 -24.70 -9.50
CA HIS A 287 -4.11 -25.86 -8.89
C HIS A 287 -4.37 -25.67 -7.40
N SER A 288 -5.41 -26.34 -6.90
CA SER A 288 -5.65 -26.50 -5.47
C SER A 288 -6.00 -27.94 -5.14
N LYS A 289 -6.06 -28.26 -3.85
CA LYS A 289 -6.38 -29.61 -3.38
C LYS A 289 -7.79 -30.06 -3.79
N HIS A 290 -8.80 -29.20 -3.66
CA HIS A 290 -10.22 -29.58 -3.79
C HIS A 290 -11.04 -28.73 -4.77
N GLU A 291 -10.54 -27.57 -5.18
CA GLU A 291 -11.26 -26.60 -5.99
C GLU A 291 -10.54 -26.34 -7.32
N ARG A 292 -11.30 -26.14 -8.39
CA ARG A 292 -10.76 -25.73 -9.68
C ARG A 292 -10.50 -24.22 -9.66
N ILE A 293 -9.23 -23.82 -9.76
CA ILE A 293 -8.80 -22.42 -9.81
C ILE A 293 -8.59 -22.01 -11.28
N VAL A 294 -7.44 -22.37 -11.86
CA VAL A 294 -7.13 -22.21 -13.30
C VAL A 294 -7.13 -23.58 -13.97
N GLY A 295 -6.38 -24.51 -13.40
CA GLY A 295 -6.35 -25.93 -13.74
C GLY A 295 -7.28 -26.76 -12.85
N PRO A 296 -7.45 -28.07 -13.16
CA PRO A 296 -8.28 -28.98 -12.36
C PRO A 296 -7.78 -29.08 -10.91
N ALA A 297 -8.69 -29.35 -9.97
CA ALA A 297 -8.28 -29.65 -8.59
C ALA A 297 -7.45 -30.95 -8.54
N TRP A 298 -6.53 -31.07 -7.59
CA TRP A 298 -5.79 -32.32 -7.41
C TRP A 298 -6.70 -33.48 -7.05
N SER A 299 -7.80 -33.24 -6.34
CA SER A 299 -8.82 -34.27 -6.12
C SER A 299 -9.52 -34.71 -7.41
N GLU A 300 -9.75 -33.80 -8.38
CA GLU A 300 -10.25 -34.16 -9.71
C GLU A 300 -9.23 -35.02 -10.47
N ILE A 301 -7.94 -34.67 -10.40
CA ILE A 301 -6.85 -35.45 -11.02
C ILE A 301 -6.77 -36.83 -10.37
N ALA A 302 -6.72 -36.89 -9.04
CA ALA A 302 -6.66 -38.12 -8.26
C ALA A 302 -7.86 -39.04 -8.56
N GLN A 303 -9.07 -38.49 -8.64
CA GLN A 303 -10.28 -39.24 -8.99
C GLN A 303 -10.24 -39.75 -10.43
N ARG A 304 -9.85 -38.91 -11.41
CA ARG A 304 -9.77 -39.30 -12.82
C ARG A 304 -8.80 -40.46 -13.04
N TYR A 305 -7.72 -40.50 -12.28
CA TYR A 305 -6.65 -41.50 -12.41
C TYR A 305 -6.67 -42.60 -11.35
N ALA A 306 -7.70 -42.66 -10.50
CA ALA A 306 -7.79 -43.59 -9.38
C ALA A 306 -7.66 -45.08 -9.76
N SER A 307 -7.95 -45.43 -11.02
CA SER A 307 -7.93 -46.81 -11.55
C SER A 307 -6.84 -47.06 -12.60
N SER A 308 -5.87 -46.15 -12.78
CA SER A 308 -4.85 -46.25 -13.84
C SER A 308 -3.48 -46.68 -13.30
N SER A 309 -2.84 -47.68 -13.94
CA SER A 309 -1.47 -48.11 -13.63
C SER A 309 -0.42 -47.29 -14.38
N GLY A 310 0.71 -46.95 -13.76
CA GLY A 310 1.80 -46.18 -14.40
C GLY A 310 1.52 -44.67 -14.52
N VAL A 311 0.51 -44.16 -13.80
CA VAL A 311 0.11 -42.75 -13.89
C VAL A 311 1.11 -41.78 -13.24
N VAL A 312 1.89 -42.23 -12.25
CA VAL A 312 2.89 -41.37 -11.59
C VAL A 312 3.90 -40.85 -12.61
N ASP A 313 4.44 -41.72 -13.47
CA ASP A 313 5.40 -41.32 -14.50
C ASP A 313 4.76 -40.44 -15.56
N GLN A 314 3.52 -40.72 -15.96
CA GLN A 314 2.78 -39.88 -16.92
C GLN A 314 2.50 -38.48 -16.38
N LEU A 315 2.18 -38.35 -15.08
CA LEU A 315 1.98 -37.06 -14.45
C LEU A 315 3.31 -36.34 -14.22
N ALA A 316 4.38 -37.06 -13.87
CA ALA A 316 5.72 -36.51 -13.75
C ALA A 316 6.19 -35.91 -15.09
N ASP A 317 6.00 -36.63 -16.21
CA ASP A 317 6.31 -36.13 -17.55
C ASP A 317 5.51 -34.88 -17.91
N ARG A 318 4.24 -34.81 -17.49
CA ARG A 318 3.43 -33.61 -17.71
C ARG A 318 3.88 -32.45 -16.85
N ILE A 319 4.28 -32.69 -15.61
CA ILE A 319 4.80 -31.65 -14.71
C ILE A 319 6.07 -31.05 -15.34
N THR A 320 6.99 -31.88 -15.81
CA THR A 320 8.26 -31.40 -16.39
C THR A 320 8.10 -30.79 -17.79
N ALA A 321 7.25 -31.37 -18.66
CA ALA A 321 7.09 -30.93 -20.05
C ALA A 321 5.89 -29.99 -20.31
N GLY A 322 5.04 -29.76 -19.30
CA GLY A 322 3.78 -29.03 -19.45
C GLY A 322 2.70 -29.87 -20.15
N SER A 323 1.47 -29.33 -20.24
CA SER A 323 0.39 -30.02 -20.95
C SER A 323 -0.69 -29.06 -21.48
N ARG A 324 -1.39 -29.44 -22.56
CA ARG A 324 -2.54 -28.68 -23.11
C ARG A 324 -3.62 -29.63 -23.62
N GLY A 325 -4.90 -29.24 -23.52
CA GLY A 325 -6.03 -29.95 -24.13
C GLY A 325 -6.65 -31.09 -23.32
N VAL A 326 -5.99 -31.59 -22.26
CA VAL A 326 -6.49 -32.74 -21.47
C VAL A 326 -7.58 -32.35 -20.47
N TRP A 327 -7.55 -31.10 -19.99
CA TRP A 327 -8.46 -30.55 -18.98
C TRP A 327 -9.11 -29.22 -19.39
N GLY A 328 -8.87 -28.77 -20.63
CA GLY A 328 -9.30 -27.48 -21.17
C GLY A 328 -8.31 -26.91 -22.19
N GLN A 329 -8.57 -25.68 -22.65
CA GLN A 329 -7.70 -24.96 -23.60
C GLN A 329 -6.49 -24.29 -22.95
N VAL A 330 -6.56 -24.04 -21.64
CA VAL A 330 -5.48 -23.46 -20.82
C VAL A 330 -4.34 -24.47 -20.71
N ALA A 331 -3.13 -24.04 -21.04
CA ALA A 331 -1.94 -24.87 -20.96
C ALA A 331 -1.33 -24.80 -19.56
N MET A 332 -0.87 -25.94 -19.05
CA MET A 332 -0.04 -26.02 -17.85
C MET A 332 1.42 -25.76 -18.25
N PRO A 333 2.09 -24.75 -17.66
CA PRO A 333 3.50 -24.47 -17.93
C PRO A 333 4.42 -25.65 -17.59
N PRO A 334 5.52 -25.84 -18.34
CA PRO A 334 6.52 -26.87 -18.04
C PRO A 334 7.40 -26.49 -16.85
N HIS A 335 7.85 -27.50 -16.09
CA HIS A 335 8.82 -27.37 -15.00
C HIS A 335 10.11 -28.15 -15.31
N PRO A 336 10.93 -27.71 -16.28
CA PRO A 336 12.08 -28.48 -16.77
C PRO A 336 13.22 -28.59 -15.74
N ASP A 337 13.23 -27.74 -14.71
CA ASP A 337 14.25 -27.73 -13.66
C ASP A 337 14.03 -28.79 -12.58
N LEU A 338 12.85 -29.43 -12.57
CA LEU A 338 12.55 -30.54 -11.65
C LEU A 338 13.13 -31.85 -12.20
N THR A 339 13.82 -32.60 -11.35
CA THR A 339 14.21 -33.97 -11.69
C THR A 339 12.99 -34.87 -11.81
N GLN A 340 13.08 -35.93 -12.60
CA GLN A 340 12.00 -36.91 -12.74
C GLN A 340 11.54 -37.49 -11.39
N THR A 341 12.49 -37.69 -10.46
CA THR A 341 12.20 -38.17 -9.10
C THR A 341 11.38 -37.16 -8.31
N GLN A 342 11.74 -35.87 -8.34
CA GLN A 342 10.97 -34.80 -7.68
C GLN A 342 9.57 -34.68 -8.27
N ALA A 343 9.46 -34.69 -9.61
CA ALA A 343 8.16 -34.65 -10.28
C ALA A 343 7.29 -35.87 -9.95
N ALA A 344 7.90 -37.05 -9.76
CA ALA A 344 7.19 -38.26 -9.32
C ALA A 344 6.69 -38.14 -7.87
N GLU A 345 7.46 -37.56 -6.93
CA GLU A 345 6.99 -37.29 -5.56
C GLU A 345 5.80 -36.33 -5.56
N MET A 346 5.86 -35.26 -6.37
CA MET A 346 4.74 -34.34 -6.55
C MET A 346 3.50 -35.04 -7.12
N ALA A 347 3.67 -35.88 -8.13
CA ALA A 347 2.58 -36.66 -8.71
C ALA A 347 1.94 -37.62 -7.70
N ARG A 348 2.72 -38.26 -6.82
CA ARG A 348 2.21 -39.11 -5.75
C ARG A 348 1.39 -38.33 -4.73
N PHE A 349 1.87 -37.14 -4.34
CA PHE A 349 1.11 -36.24 -3.48
C PHE A 349 -0.22 -35.83 -4.13
N ILE A 350 -0.22 -35.43 -5.40
CA ILE A 350 -1.45 -35.07 -6.14
C ILE A 350 -2.45 -36.23 -6.15
N LEU A 351 -2.00 -37.45 -6.47
CA LEU A 351 -2.85 -38.64 -6.53
C LEU A 351 -3.37 -39.12 -5.17
N ALA A 352 -2.76 -38.66 -4.07
CA ALA A 352 -3.21 -38.96 -2.71
C ALA A 352 -4.37 -38.09 -2.24
N GLN A 353 -4.71 -37.01 -2.96
CA GLN A 353 -5.81 -36.10 -2.60
C GLN A 353 -7.19 -36.67 -2.96
N LYS A 354 -7.49 -37.89 -2.51
CA LYS A 354 -8.69 -38.66 -2.92
C LYS A 354 -9.97 -38.20 -2.21
N ASP A 355 -9.83 -37.58 -1.03
CA ASP A 355 -10.96 -37.09 -0.25
C ASP A 355 -11.39 -35.71 -0.75
N GLY A 356 -12.69 -35.53 -0.98
CA GLY A 356 -13.27 -34.26 -1.42
C GLY A 356 -13.65 -34.27 -2.91
N GLY A 357 -14.89 -34.64 -3.21
CA GLY A 357 -15.53 -34.14 -4.43
C GLY A 357 -15.64 -32.61 -4.35
N SER A 358 -15.58 -31.91 -5.49
CA SER A 358 -15.73 -30.45 -5.50
C SER A 358 -17.11 -30.08 -4.95
N HIS A 359 -17.21 -29.61 -3.71
CA HIS A 359 -18.44 -29.01 -3.23
C HIS A 359 -18.30 -27.50 -3.31
N LEU A 360 -18.91 -26.92 -4.36
CA LEU A 360 -19.04 -25.47 -4.45
C LEU A 360 -19.97 -24.98 -3.34
N PRO A 361 -19.73 -23.79 -2.76
CA PRO A 361 -20.66 -23.18 -1.83
C PRO A 361 -22.09 -23.06 -2.40
N ASP A 362 -23.11 -23.25 -1.56
CA ASP A 362 -24.52 -23.27 -1.99
C ASP A 362 -24.97 -21.97 -2.65
N ASP A 363 -24.49 -20.82 -2.14
CA ASP A 363 -24.73 -19.50 -2.70
C ASP A 363 -24.12 -19.38 -4.11
N VAL A 364 -22.91 -19.93 -4.33
CA VAL A 364 -22.28 -20.00 -5.65
C VAL A 364 -23.08 -20.90 -6.59
N ILE A 365 -23.55 -22.06 -6.13
CA ILE A 365 -24.39 -22.96 -6.93
C ILE A 365 -25.68 -22.25 -7.34
N ALA A 366 -26.33 -21.56 -6.40
CA ALA A 366 -27.55 -20.82 -6.66
C ALA A 366 -27.33 -19.69 -7.68
N LEU A 367 -26.24 -18.92 -7.53
CA LEU A 367 -25.93 -17.81 -8.43
C LEU A 367 -25.56 -18.28 -9.84
N ARG A 368 -24.76 -19.34 -9.98
CA ARG A 368 -24.38 -19.91 -11.29
C ARG A 368 -25.56 -20.42 -12.10
N LYS A 369 -26.69 -20.76 -11.46
CA LYS A 369 -27.94 -21.12 -12.14
C LYS A 369 -28.69 -19.91 -12.69
N GLN A 370 -28.43 -18.71 -12.17
CA GLN A 370 -29.17 -17.49 -12.48
C GLN A 370 -28.45 -16.61 -13.50
N VAL A 371 -27.11 -16.58 -13.48
CA VAL A 371 -26.31 -15.68 -14.31
C VAL A 371 -25.13 -16.43 -14.96
N PRO A 372 -24.73 -16.04 -16.19
CA PRO A 372 -23.52 -16.57 -16.80
C PRO A 372 -22.30 -16.19 -15.97
N HIS A 373 -21.27 -17.03 -16.00
CA HIS A 373 -20.02 -16.82 -15.27
C HIS A 373 -18.82 -17.26 -16.12
N SER A 374 -17.68 -16.60 -15.96
CA SER A 374 -16.44 -16.97 -16.64
C SER A 374 -15.23 -16.74 -15.76
N TYR A 375 -14.29 -17.68 -15.77
CA TYR A 375 -12.94 -17.54 -15.21
C TYR A 375 -11.93 -17.05 -16.25
N GLU A 376 -12.35 -16.88 -17.51
CA GLU A 376 -11.45 -16.45 -18.56
C GLU A 376 -11.00 -15.01 -18.33
N ALA A 377 -9.68 -14.82 -18.26
CA ALA A 377 -9.05 -13.52 -18.33
C ALA A 377 -9.23 -12.94 -19.74
N ILE A 378 -9.46 -11.64 -19.81
CA ILE A 378 -9.38 -10.91 -21.08
C ILE A 378 -7.91 -10.87 -21.49
N ALA A 379 -7.62 -11.13 -22.77
CA ALA A 379 -6.26 -11.01 -23.27
C ALA A 379 -5.83 -9.54 -23.23
N VAL A 380 -4.84 -9.25 -22.39
CA VAL A 380 -4.30 -7.91 -22.16
C VAL A 380 -3.00 -7.68 -22.92
N ASN A 381 -2.79 -6.44 -23.36
CA ASN A 381 -1.55 -6.00 -23.98
C ASN A 381 -0.75 -5.21 -22.95
N LYS A 382 0.07 -5.91 -22.15
CA LYS A 382 0.98 -5.24 -21.22
C LYS A 382 2.00 -4.41 -22.00
N PRO A 383 2.41 -3.24 -21.47
CA PRO A 383 3.50 -2.47 -22.06
C PRO A 383 4.76 -3.31 -22.24
N ALA A 384 5.47 -3.13 -23.35
CA ALA A 384 6.64 -3.94 -23.68
C ALA A 384 7.90 -3.58 -22.86
N GLY A 385 7.90 -2.45 -22.15
CA GLY A 385 9.09 -1.95 -21.45
C GLY A 385 8.81 -0.81 -20.49
N LEU A 386 9.87 -0.05 -20.19
CA LEU A 386 9.80 1.11 -19.30
C LEU A 386 8.98 2.23 -19.95
N HIS A 387 8.10 2.85 -19.17
CA HIS A 387 7.28 3.97 -19.64
C HIS A 387 8.14 5.18 -20.06
N PRO A 388 7.85 5.88 -21.19
CA PRO A 388 8.65 7.00 -21.67
C PRO A 388 8.88 8.13 -20.65
N ALA A 389 7.86 8.43 -19.85
CA ALA A 389 7.94 9.40 -18.74
C ALA A 389 8.87 8.99 -17.59
N LEU A 390 9.52 7.83 -17.65
CA LEU A 390 10.42 7.30 -16.63
C LEU A 390 11.81 7.02 -17.20
N GLN A 391 12.82 7.34 -16.41
CA GLN A 391 14.19 6.85 -16.57
C GLN A 391 14.56 6.04 -15.33
N THR A 392 15.03 4.81 -15.53
CA THR A 392 15.42 3.94 -14.41
C THR A 392 16.93 3.97 -14.18
N SER A 393 17.34 3.99 -12.91
CA SER A 393 18.69 3.66 -12.48
C SER A 393 18.62 2.66 -11.32
N THR A 394 19.46 1.64 -11.38
CA THR A 394 19.61 0.69 -10.28
C THR A 394 20.43 1.31 -9.16
N LEU A 395 20.03 1.05 -7.91
CA LEU A 395 20.79 1.41 -6.71
C LEU A 395 21.56 0.20 -6.14
N LEU A 396 21.68 -0.86 -6.94
CA LEU A 396 22.50 -2.02 -6.60
C LEU A 396 23.98 -1.67 -6.79
N VAL A 397 24.78 -1.92 -5.76
CA VAL A 397 26.25 -1.87 -5.79
C VAL A 397 26.81 -3.29 -5.65
N ASP A 398 28.09 -3.51 -5.95
CA ASP A 398 28.68 -4.84 -6.12
C ASP A 398 28.42 -5.81 -4.96
N GLY A 399 27.44 -6.70 -5.18
CA GLY A 399 26.98 -7.77 -4.31
C GLY A 399 25.73 -7.43 -3.47
N PHE A 400 25.25 -6.17 -3.45
CA PHE A 400 24.14 -5.71 -2.60
C PHE A 400 22.84 -6.28 -3.16
N THR A 401 22.36 -7.28 -2.44
CA THR A 401 21.30 -8.24 -2.72
C THR A 401 19.82 -7.96 -2.46
N PRO A 402 19.35 -6.72 -2.16
CA PRO A 402 18.28 -6.57 -1.17
C PRO A 402 16.91 -7.03 -1.69
N ALA A 403 16.35 -8.04 -1.03
CA ALA A 403 14.92 -8.33 -1.05
C ALA A 403 14.21 -7.25 -0.24
N ILE A 404 13.62 -6.23 -0.86
CA ILE A 404 13.13 -5.05 -0.13
C ILE A 404 11.82 -5.36 0.60
N GLY A 405 11.83 -5.26 1.93
CA GLY A 405 10.64 -5.40 2.79
C GLY A 405 9.91 -4.07 3.04
N GLY A 406 10.66 -2.99 3.24
CA GLY A 406 10.18 -1.66 3.60
C GLY A 406 11.15 -0.56 3.15
N MET A 407 10.64 0.64 2.90
CA MET A 407 11.45 1.80 2.50
C MET A 407 10.92 3.07 3.16
N ALA A 408 11.81 3.99 3.53
CA ALA A 408 11.44 5.31 4.03
C ALA A 408 12.51 6.35 3.68
N LEU A 409 12.08 7.59 3.47
CA LEU A 409 12.96 8.76 3.42
C LEU A 409 12.74 9.58 4.69
N ASP A 410 13.83 10.06 5.29
CA ASP A 410 13.73 11.08 6.33
C ASP A 410 13.58 12.49 5.74
N ALA A 411 13.44 13.50 6.61
CA ALA A 411 13.33 14.90 6.21
C ALA A 411 14.59 15.46 5.50
N SER A 412 15.73 14.76 5.62
CA SER A 412 17.00 15.12 4.99
C SER A 412 17.22 14.39 3.67
N ASP A 413 16.22 13.64 3.18
CA ASP A 413 16.28 12.85 1.94
C ASP A 413 17.27 11.66 2.03
N THR A 414 17.56 11.20 3.25
CA THR A 414 18.29 9.95 3.52
C THR A 414 17.36 8.77 3.33
N LEU A 415 17.76 7.79 2.52
CA LEU A 415 16.98 6.59 2.25
C LEU A 415 17.32 5.49 3.26
N PHE A 416 16.30 4.90 3.86
CA PHE A 416 16.39 3.70 4.69
C PHE A 416 15.62 2.57 4.03
N VAL A 417 16.16 1.35 4.09
CA VAL A 417 15.50 0.15 3.58
C VAL A 417 15.61 -1.00 4.57
N THR A 418 14.56 -1.81 4.67
CA THR A 418 14.60 -3.10 5.38
C THR A 418 14.67 -4.26 4.38
N THR A 419 15.28 -5.37 4.77
CA THR A 419 15.34 -6.57 3.94
C THR A 419 14.42 -7.68 4.44
N TRP A 420 13.70 -8.30 3.51
CA TRP A 420 12.88 -9.48 3.72
C TRP A 420 13.72 -10.74 3.46
N ASP A 421 14.67 -10.97 4.36
CA ASP A 421 15.61 -12.08 4.32
C ASP A 421 15.89 -12.60 5.73
N ARG A 422 16.81 -13.58 5.80
CA ARG A 422 17.24 -14.21 7.04
C ARG A 422 17.75 -13.24 8.11
N ASP A 423 18.42 -12.16 7.73
CA ASP A 423 19.03 -11.25 8.69
C ASP A 423 18.02 -10.22 9.19
N GLY A 424 16.97 -9.92 8.42
CA GLY A 424 16.01 -8.87 8.75
C GLY A 424 16.72 -7.56 9.03
N SER A 425 17.56 -7.13 8.09
CA SER A 425 18.47 -6.00 8.28
C SER A 425 17.80 -4.67 7.95
N VAL A 426 18.34 -3.59 8.51
CA VAL A 426 18.05 -2.22 8.08
C VAL A 426 19.34 -1.57 7.60
N PHE A 427 19.27 -0.98 6.41
CA PHE A 427 20.37 -0.25 5.80
C PHE A 427 19.99 1.21 5.63
N ARG A 428 20.97 2.08 5.82
CA ARG A 428 20.91 3.49 5.41
C ARG A 428 21.66 3.62 4.10
N LEU A 429 21.10 4.34 3.12
CA LEU A 429 21.67 4.54 1.79
C LEU A 429 22.01 6.02 1.62
N ASP A 430 23.24 6.37 1.99
CA ASP A 430 23.73 7.73 1.97
C ASP A 430 24.12 8.12 0.53
N GLY A 431 23.70 9.30 0.08
CA GLY A 431 24.03 9.78 -1.27
C GLY A 431 23.42 8.97 -2.42
N TRP A 432 22.31 8.27 -2.18
CA TRP A 432 21.65 7.36 -3.14
C TRP A 432 21.30 8.01 -4.49
N ARG A 433 21.07 9.32 -4.55
CA ARG A 433 20.82 10.04 -5.80
C ARG A 433 21.97 10.01 -6.79
N SER A 434 23.19 9.69 -6.35
CA SER A 434 24.35 9.50 -7.24
C SER A 434 24.26 8.20 -8.06
N GLY A 435 23.38 7.27 -7.69
CA GLY A 435 23.32 5.91 -8.25
C GLY A 435 24.36 4.96 -7.64
N GLN A 436 25.20 5.43 -6.71
CA GLN A 436 26.22 4.63 -6.01
C GLN A 436 26.24 4.99 -4.51
N PRO A 437 25.19 4.60 -3.75
CA PRO A 437 25.11 4.94 -2.33
C PRO A 437 26.20 4.27 -1.50
N GLU A 438 26.59 4.92 -0.40
CA GLU A 438 27.20 4.21 0.74
C GLU A 438 26.07 3.51 1.51
N ILE A 439 26.29 2.23 1.87
CA ILE A 439 25.22 1.36 2.39
C ILE A 439 25.59 0.78 3.76
N PRO A 440 25.70 1.60 4.82
CA PRO A 440 25.89 1.08 6.17
C PRO A 440 24.71 0.22 6.65
N ARG A 441 25.03 -0.94 7.24
CA ARG A 441 24.07 -1.76 7.98
C ARG A 441 23.91 -1.19 9.39
N ILE A 442 22.75 -0.58 9.66
CA ILE A 442 22.49 0.09 10.93
C ILE A 442 21.80 -0.84 11.94
N ALA A 443 20.97 -1.78 11.50
CA ALA A 443 20.26 -2.73 12.36
C ALA A 443 20.18 -4.13 11.73
N GLU A 444 19.96 -5.16 12.57
CA GLU A 444 19.80 -6.56 12.16
C GLU A 444 18.96 -7.34 13.18
N GLY A 445 18.42 -8.49 12.77
CA GLY A 445 17.70 -9.43 13.63
C GLY A 445 16.19 -9.22 13.73
N LEU A 446 15.58 -8.48 12.80
CA LEU A 446 14.14 -8.24 12.77
C LEU A 446 13.40 -9.40 12.07
N HIS A 447 12.16 -9.70 12.49
CA HIS A 447 11.37 -10.79 11.93
C HIS A 447 10.38 -10.28 10.87
N GLU A 448 10.68 -10.59 9.62
CA GLU A 448 9.88 -10.18 8.45
C GLU A 448 9.59 -8.66 8.45
N PRO A 449 10.62 -7.80 8.42
CA PRO A 449 10.45 -6.35 8.52
C PRO A 449 9.84 -5.76 7.23
N LEU A 450 8.53 -5.90 7.08
CA LEU A 450 7.78 -5.57 5.88
C LEU A 450 7.15 -4.17 5.93
N GLY A 451 7.58 -3.33 6.87
CA GLY A 451 7.27 -1.90 6.83
C GLY A 451 8.27 -1.03 7.57
N LEU A 452 8.44 0.19 7.08
CA LEU A 452 9.44 1.15 7.57
C LEU A 452 8.89 2.57 7.51
N ALA A 453 9.13 3.36 8.55
CA ALA A 453 8.85 4.80 8.57
C ALA A 453 9.99 5.57 9.24
N ALA A 454 10.42 6.67 8.62
CA ALA A 454 11.40 7.60 9.15
C ALA A 454 10.72 8.97 9.33
N VAL A 455 10.33 9.30 10.55
CA VAL A 455 9.52 10.50 10.85
C VAL A 455 9.94 11.10 12.18
N ASP A 456 9.98 12.43 12.28
CA ASP A 456 10.39 13.16 13.49
C ASP A 456 11.78 12.78 14.01
N GLY A 457 12.70 12.40 13.10
CA GLY A 457 14.05 11.92 13.46
C GLY A 457 14.08 10.53 14.12
N ARG A 458 12.96 9.80 14.07
CA ARG A 458 12.79 8.45 14.65
C ARG A 458 12.57 7.43 13.53
N LEU A 459 13.00 6.19 13.77
CA LEU A 459 12.92 5.10 12.80
C LEU A 459 12.06 3.97 13.36
N PHE A 460 11.00 3.60 12.64
CA PHE A 460 10.03 2.58 13.07
C PHE A 460 9.96 1.46 12.04
N VAL A 461 9.91 0.22 12.52
CA VAL A 461 9.81 -1.00 11.69
C VAL A 461 8.59 -1.81 12.08
N MET A 462 7.76 -2.13 11.09
CA MET A 462 6.70 -3.13 11.24
C MET A 462 7.30 -4.53 11.05
N GLN A 463 7.17 -5.35 12.09
CA GLN A 463 7.49 -6.78 12.04
C GLN A 463 6.20 -7.59 12.11
N LYS A 464 6.28 -8.89 11.79
CA LYS A 464 5.15 -9.84 11.95
C LYS A 464 4.50 -9.76 13.35
N GLN A 465 5.33 -9.55 14.37
CA GLN A 465 4.97 -9.79 15.77
C GLN A 465 4.77 -8.52 16.60
N GLU A 466 5.35 -7.40 16.17
CA GLU A 466 5.36 -6.12 16.89
C GLU A 466 5.73 -4.95 15.96
N LEU A 467 5.43 -3.73 16.41
CA LEU A 467 5.95 -2.49 15.86
C LEU A 467 7.10 -2.03 16.74
N THR A 468 8.27 -1.80 16.14
CA THR A 468 9.51 -1.53 16.88
C THR A 468 10.10 -0.19 16.47
N GLU A 469 10.46 0.62 17.45
CA GLU A 469 11.33 1.78 17.27
C GLU A 469 12.80 1.36 17.38
N LEU A 470 13.59 1.78 16.40
CA LEU A 470 15.03 1.56 16.35
C LEU A 470 15.74 2.82 16.85
N VAL A 471 16.52 2.67 17.92
CA VAL A 471 17.20 3.78 18.59
C VAL A 471 18.70 3.54 18.61
N ASP A 472 19.43 4.44 17.96
CA ASP A 472 20.88 4.62 18.16
C ASP A 472 21.07 5.40 19.47
N SER A 473 21.55 4.72 20.50
CA SER A 473 21.60 5.27 21.86
C SER A 473 22.91 5.99 22.18
N ASP A 474 23.98 5.71 21.42
CA ASP A 474 25.30 6.30 21.64
C ASP A 474 25.77 7.22 20.49
N GLY A 475 25.02 7.28 19.39
CA GLY A 475 25.22 8.16 18.25
C GLY A 475 26.30 7.70 17.28
N ASP A 476 26.70 6.42 17.32
CA ASP A 476 27.73 5.87 16.43
C ASP A 476 27.22 5.49 15.03
N GLY A 477 25.92 5.66 14.78
CA GLY A 477 25.24 5.32 13.53
C GLY A 477 24.72 3.89 13.49
N VAL A 478 24.81 3.14 14.59
CA VAL A 478 24.31 1.78 14.76
C VAL A 478 23.14 1.76 15.73
N ILE A 479 22.14 0.93 15.42
CA ILE A 479 21.02 0.69 16.32
C ILE A 479 21.46 -0.30 17.41
N ASP A 480 21.45 0.19 18.63
CA ASP A 480 21.71 -0.60 19.83
C ASP A 480 20.44 -0.95 20.59
N ARG A 481 19.39 -0.14 20.46
CA ARG A 481 18.15 -0.32 21.22
C ARG A 481 16.96 -0.56 20.29
N TYR A 482 16.27 -1.67 20.54
CA TYR A 482 15.08 -2.13 19.83
C TYR A 482 13.91 -2.03 20.79
N GLN A 483 13.19 -0.91 20.71
CA GLN A 483 12.12 -0.58 21.62
C GLN A 483 10.78 -1.00 21.03
N LYS A 484 10.05 -1.86 21.75
CA LYS A 484 8.68 -2.23 21.38
C LYS A 484 7.79 -1.00 21.55
N LEU A 485 7.17 -0.57 20.45
CA LEU A 485 6.16 0.48 20.48
C LEU A 485 4.76 -0.11 20.71
N SER A 486 4.42 -1.20 20.02
CA SER A 486 3.16 -1.92 20.24
C SER A 486 3.27 -3.40 19.81
N SER A 487 2.54 -4.27 20.49
CA SER A 487 2.38 -5.68 20.14
C SER A 487 0.95 -6.16 20.38
N ASP A 488 -0.03 -5.26 20.24
CA ASP A 488 -1.40 -5.45 20.73
C ASP A 488 -2.28 -6.35 19.84
N TRP A 489 -1.69 -7.02 18.85
CA TRP A 489 -2.36 -8.04 18.04
C TRP A 489 -1.90 -9.45 18.41
N GLN A 490 -2.76 -10.43 18.14
CA GLN A 490 -2.38 -11.83 18.27
C GLN A 490 -1.58 -12.27 17.04
N VAL A 491 -0.63 -13.18 17.24
CA VAL A 491 0.23 -13.71 16.19
C VAL A 491 0.41 -15.21 16.38
N THR A 492 0.40 -15.95 15.28
CA THR A 492 0.73 -17.37 15.22
C THR A 492 2.02 -17.59 14.45
N THR A 493 2.42 -18.86 14.32
CA THR A 493 3.54 -19.26 13.46
C THR A 493 3.07 -19.54 12.04
N ASN A 494 1.98 -18.95 11.58
CA ASN A 494 1.57 -19.09 10.19
C ASN A 494 2.45 -18.23 9.29
N PHE A 495 2.98 -18.80 8.21
CA PHE A 495 3.93 -18.14 7.29
C PHE A 495 3.34 -16.91 6.55
N HIS A 496 2.02 -16.74 6.52
CA HIS A 496 1.34 -15.68 5.74
C HIS A 496 0.75 -14.56 6.61
N GLU A 497 0.92 -14.64 7.92
CA GLU A 497 0.45 -13.66 8.90
C GLU A 497 1.33 -12.38 8.94
N PHE A 498 1.66 -11.83 7.78
CA PHE A 498 2.51 -10.65 7.61
C PHE A 498 1.96 -9.39 8.31
N GLY A 499 2.88 -8.53 8.73
CA GLY A 499 2.62 -7.15 9.11
C GLY A 499 3.17 -6.19 8.05
N PHE A 500 2.30 -5.41 7.40
CA PHE A 500 2.67 -4.52 6.30
C PHE A 500 2.63 -3.05 6.70
N GLY A 501 3.36 -2.18 5.99
CA GLY A 501 3.39 -0.74 6.26
C GLY A 501 4.70 -0.07 5.84
N LEU A 502 5.07 1.08 6.41
CA LEU A 502 4.31 1.91 7.35
C LEU A 502 4.03 3.26 6.69
N ALA A 503 2.78 3.68 6.70
CA ALA A 503 2.46 5.08 6.46
C ALA A 503 2.51 5.85 7.79
N ALA A 504 2.82 7.14 7.75
CA ALA A 504 2.92 7.96 8.94
C ALA A 504 2.23 9.31 8.72
N ASP A 505 1.61 9.85 9.77
CA ASP A 505 1.19 11.24 9.85
C ASP A 505 1.84 11.95 11.06
N GLN A 506 1.24 13.06 11.50
CA GLN A 506 1.74 13.86 12.63
C GLN A 506 1.72 13.12 13.97
N GLU A 507 0.81 12.19 14.20
CA GLU A 507 0.61 11.51 15.50
C GLU A 507 0.70 9.98 15.40
N TRP A 508 0.33 9.42 14.25
CA TRP A 508 0.05 8.01 14.07
C TRP A 508 0.93 7.35 13.02
N LEU A 509 1.24 6.08 13.24
CA LEU A 509 1.80 5.14 12.27
C LEU A 509 0.69 4.19 11.83
N TYR A 510 0.59 3.90 10.54
CA TYR A 510 -0.46 3.07 9.96
C TYR A 510 0.12 1.81 9.33
N GLY A 511 -0.50 0.67 9.61
CA GLY A 511 -0.09 -0.64 9.11
C GLY A 511 -1.26 -1.56 8.78
N GLY A 512 -0.95 -2.69 8.16
CA GLY A 512 -1.91 -3.74 7.80
C GLY A 512 -1.50 -5.10 8.38
N LEU A 513 -2.49 -5.89 8.79
CA LEU A 513 -2.30 -7.25 9.32
C LEU A 513 -2.94 -8.27 8.38
N SER A 514 -2.11 -9.08 7.74
CA SER A 514 -2.52 -10.20 6.88
C SER A 514 -3.14 -11.34 7.69
N VAL A 515 -4.02 -12.10 7.06
CA VAL A 515 -4.64 -13.30 7.65
C VAL A 515 -3.73 -14.53 7.55
N CYS A 516 -4.02 -15.51 8.40
CA CYS A 516 -3.48 -16.87 8.30
C CYS A 516 -3.94 -17.51 6.99
N VAL A 517 -2.99 -18.12 6.27
CA VAL A 517 -3.23 -18.83 5.01
C VAL A 517 -2.61 -20.23 5.07
N GLU A 518 -3.36 -21.22 4.60
CA GLU A 518 -2.91 -22.60 4.45
C GLU A 518 -1.98 -22.73 3.23
N VAL A 519 -1.12 -23.75 3.23
CA VAL A 519 -0.34 -24.10 2.04
C VAL A 519 -1.32 -24.34 0.88
N GLY A 520 -1.14 -23.60 -0.21
CA GLY A 520 -2.09 -23.58 -1.33
C GLY A 520 -3.00 -22.37 -1.42
N GLY A 521 -2.87 -21.40 -0.50
CA GLY A 521 -3.43 -20.07 -0.66
C GLY A 521 -4.81 -19.85 -0.02
N LYS A 522 -5.52 -20.88 0.43
CA LYS A 522 -6.81 -20.69 1.12
C LYS A 522 -6.60 -20.14 2.53
N SER A 523 -7.40 -19.18 2.98
CA SER A 523 -7.30 -18.69 4.34
C SER A 523 -7.67 -19.77 5.37
N CYS A 524 -6.97 -19.76 6.51
CA CYS A 524 -7.25 -20.64 7.63
C CYS A 524 -8.69 -20.43 8.13
N GLN A 525 -9.36 -21.51 8.55
CA GLN A 525 -10.74 -21.45 9.05
C GLN A 525 -10.88 -20.57 10.30
N VAL A 526 -9.84 -20.54 11.14
CA VAL A 526 -9.77 -19.72 12.34
C VAL A 526 -8.65 -18.71 12.17
N GLN A 527 -8.98 -17.44 12.38
CA GLN A 527 -8.04 -16.32 12.29
C GLN A 527 -7.69 -15.83 13.69
N ALA A 528 -6.42 -15.48 13.90
CA ALA A 528 -6.01 -14.80 15.13
C ALA A 528 -6.70 -13.43 15.24
N GLU A 529 -6.94 -12.98 16.47
CA GLU A 529 -7.63 -11.72 16.72
C GLU A 529 -6.94 -10.54 16.02
N LYS A 530 -7.73 -9.62 15.46
CA LYS A 530 -7.29 -8.43 14.70
C LYS A 530 -6.59 -8.71 13.36
N ARG A 531 -6.37 -9.97 12.95
CA ARG A 531 -5.90 -10.28 11.60
C ARG A 531 -6.97 -9.94 10.55
N GLY A 532 -6.54 -9.53 9.36
CA GLY A 532 -7.43 -9.04 8.30
C GLY A 532 -7.91 -7.61 8.53
N SER A 533 -7.06 -6.78 9.12
CA SER A 533 -7.37 -5.38 9.45
C SER A 533 -6.25 -4.41 9.06
N ILE A 534 -6.60 -3.14 8.96
CA ILE A 534 -5.64 -2.04 9.02
C ILE A 534 -5.77 -1.32 10.37
N PHE A 535 -4.66 -0.81 10.87
CA PHE A 535 -4.57 -0.23 12.21
C PHE A 535 -3.74 1.05 12.21
N ARG A 536 -3.80 1.77 13.33
CA ARG A 536 -2.85 2.82 13.69
C ARG A 536 -2.24 2.60 15.06
N VAL A 537 -1.01 3.07 15.24
CA VAL A 537 -0.30 3.13 16.52
C VAL A 537 0.16 4.56 16.78
N HIS A 538 -0.14 5.10 17.95
CA HIS A 538 0.30 6.43 18.33
C HIS A 538 1.82 6.43 18.56
N LYS A 539 2.55 7.32 17.88
CA LYS A 539 4.04 7.35 17.85
C LYS A 539 4.70 7.47 19.23
N THR A 540 4.04 8.11 20.19
CA THR A 540 4.58 8.35 21.54
C THR A 540 4.07 7.37 22.59
N THR A 541 2.76 7.11 22.65
CA THR A 541 2.15 6.28 23.70
C THR A 541 2.15 4.80 23.36
N GLY A 542 2.30 4.42 22.09
CA GLY A 542 2.15 3.04 21.64
C GLY A 542 0.70 2.55 21.55
N GLU A 543 -0.27 3.43 21.78
CA GLU A 543 -1.69 3.12 21.73
C GLU A 543 -2.09 2.57 20.35
N PHE A 544 -2.68 1.38 20.33
CA PHE A 544 -3.08 0.67 19.13
C PHE A 544 -4.59 0.77 18.90
N GLU A 545 -4.98 1.06 17.66
CA GLU A 545 -6.38 1.08 17.26
C GLU A 545 -6.59 0.42 15.90
N VAL A 546 -7.62 -0.44 15.80
CA VAL A 546 -8.10 -0.94 14.50
C VAL A 546 -8.91 0.17 13.84
N ILE A 547 -8.59 0.46 12.57
CA ILE A 547 -9.29 1.47 11.78
C ILE A 547 -10.40 0.82 10.95
N ALA A 548 -10.07 -0.26 10.25
CA ALA A 548 -10.99 -0.96 9.36
C ALA A 548 -10.62 -2.44 9.28
N ASP A 549 -11.61 -3.30 9.06
CA ASP A 549 -11.47 -4.76 9.00
C ASP A 549 -12.06 -5.36 7.71
N GLY A 550 -12.01 -6.68 7.58
CA GLY A 550 -12.49 -7.37 6.37
C GLY A 550 -11.52 -7.30 5.19
N PHE A 551 -10.23 -7.20 5.47
CA PHE A 551 -9.16 -7.41 4.50
C PHE A 551 -8.67 -8.86 4.57
N ARG A 552 -8.12 -9.36 3.46
CA ARG A 552 -7.45 -10.67 3.45
C ARG A 552 -5.95 -10.49 3.62
N THR A 553 -5.32 -9.74 2.71
CA THR A 553 -3.88 -9.47 2.69
C THR A 553 -3.68 -8.01 2.29
N PRO A 554 -3.78 -7.06 3.24
CA PRO A 554 -3.62 -5.64 2.97
C PRO A 554 -2.14 -5.25 2.80
N ASN A 555 -1.52 -5.66 1.67
CA ASN A 555 -0.07 -5.55 1.44
C ASN A 555 0.43 -4.11 1.32
N GLY A 556 -0.40 -3.19 0.84
CA GLY A 556 -0.03 -1.78 0.70
C GLY A 556 -0.94 -0.86 1.48
N ILE A 557 -0.36 0.13 2.16
CA ILE A 557 -1.12 1.19 2.86
C ILE A 557 -0.45 2.56 2.68
N HIS A 558 -1.21 3.57 2.28
CA HIS A 558 -0.72 4.94 2.13
C HIS A 558 -1.70 5.94 2.72
N ALA A 559 -1.19 6.88 3.51
CA ALA A 559 -1.95 8.01 4.00
C ALA A 559 -1.86 9.17 2.99
N SER A 560 -3.00 9.57 2.42
CA SER A 560 -3.07 10.74 1.56
C SER A 560 -2.87 12.03 2.37
N ARG A 561 -2.60 13.13 1.67
CA ARG A 561 -2.49 14.47 2.29
C ARG A 561 -3.79 14.97 2.94
N THR A 562 -4.93 14.37 2.59
CA THR A 562 -6.26 14.69 3.15
C THR A 562 -6.66 13.74 4.28
N GLY A 563 -5.76 12.82 4.68
CA GLY A 563 -6.01 11.82 5.73
C GLY A 563 -6.81 10.60 5.27
N GLU A 564 -7.03 10.44 3.96
CA GLU A 564 -7.65 9.23 3.40
C GLU A 564 -6.61 8.10 3.30
N LEU A 565 -6.98 6.88 3.71
CA LEU A 565 -6.08 5.73 3.66
C LEU A 565 -6.33 4.91 2.40
N LEU A 566 -5.36 4.90 1.47
CA LEU A 566 -5.35 3.98 0.35
C LEU A 566 -4.83 2.63 0.80
N VAL A 567 -5.57 1.55 0.48
CA VAL A 567 -5.18 0.19 0.81
C VAL A 567 -5.35 -0.71 -0.41
N THR A 568 -4.34 -1.50 -0.72
CA THR A 568 -4.43 -2.59 -1.70
C THR A 568 -4.56 -3.93 -0.97
N ASP A 569 -5.45 -4.79 -1.45
CA ASP A 569 -5.78 -6.08 -0.82
C ASP A 569 -5.71 -7.21 -1.85
N ASN A 570 -5.13 -8.36 -1.48
CA ASN A 570 -4.87 -9.46 -2.40
C ASN A 570 -5.97 -10.54 -2.35
N GLN A 571 -6.46 -10.91 -3.53
CA GLN A 571 -7.50 -11.90 -3.78
C GLN A 571 -7.31 -13.24 -3.08
N GLY A 572 -8.43 -13.92 -2.82
CA GLY A 572 -8.50 -15.27 -2.30
C GLY A 572 -9.94 -15.61 -1.93
N ASP A 573 -10.13 -16.45 -0.91
CA ASP A 573 -11.47 -16.69 -0.38
C ASP A 573 -12.07 -15.42 0.23
N TRP A 574 -13.38 -15.25 0.01
CA TRP A 574 -14.18 -14.04 0.29
C TRP A 574 -13.74 -12.77 -0.45
N LEU A 575 -12.60 -12.79 -1.14
CA LEU A 575 -12.09 -11.68 -1.94
C LEU A 575 -11.87 -12.13 -3.40
N PRO A 576 -12.93 -12.09 -4.23
CA PRO A 576 -12.94 -12.74 -5.55
C PRO A 576 -11.94 -12.18 -6.56
N ALA A 577 -11.55 -10.92 -6.41
CA ALA A 577 -10.48 -10.28 -7.16
C ALA A 577 -9.75 -9.29 -6.24
N SER A 578 -8.52 -8.95 -6.57
CA SER A 578 -7.75 -7.97 -5.80
C SER A 578 -8.43 -6.60 -5.91
N LYS A 579 -8.21 -5.73 -4.93
CA LYS A 579 -8.89 -4.43 -4.90
C LYS A 579 -7.96 -3.33 -4.39
N LEU A 580 -8.28 -2.10 -4.80
CA LEU A 580 -7.82 -0.88 -4.16
C LEU A 580 -9.03 -0.21 -3.51
N VAL A 581 -8.85 0.24 -2.27
CA VAL A 581 -9.91 0.90 -1.50
C VAL A 581 -9.41 2.19 -0.86
N VAL A 582 -10.33 3.11 -0.62
CA VAL A 582 -10.11 4.23 0.29
C VAL A 582 -10.80 3.90 1.60
N ALA A 583 -10.02 3.56 2.63
CA ALA A 583 -10.50 3.12 3.93
C ALA A 583 -10.73 4.29 4.89
N ARG A 584 -11.76 4.17 5.73
CA ARG A 584 -12.09 5.09 6.83
C ARG A 584 -12.35 4.30 8.10
N ASN A 585 -12.32 4.99 9.23
CA ASN A 585 -12.60 4.39 10.53
C ASN A 585 -13.99 3.72 10.57
N GLY A 586 -14.03 2.47 10.99
CA GLY A 586 -15.23 1.63 11.09
C GLY A 586 -15.65 0.94 9.78
N ASP A 587 -14.87 1.05 8.71
CA ASP A 587 -15.18 0.39 7.44
C ASP A 587 -14.89 -1.13 7.50
N TYR A 588 -15.71 -1.90 6.78
CA TYR A 588 -15.54 -3.34 6.58
C TYR A 588 -15.50 -3.67 5.08
N PHE A 589 -14.54 -4.48 4.63
CA PHE A 589 -14.28 -4.73 3.21
C PHE A 589 -14.52 -6.17 2.71
N GLY A 590 -15.25 -6.99 3.47
CA GLY A 590 -15.88 -8.21 2.95
C GLY A 590 -15.20 -9.54 3.26
N PHE A 591 -13.92 -9.57 3.65
CA PHE A 591 -13.27 -10.83 4.06
C PHE A 591 -13.96 -11.40 5.32
N GLY A 592 -14.31 -12.69 5.28
CA GLY A 592 -15.11 -13.36 6.32
C GLY A 592 -16.63 -13.34 6.09
N GLY A 593 -17.11 -12.72 5.01
CA GLY A 593 -18.47 -12.91 4.51
C GLY A 593 -19.58 -12.14 5.23
N ARG A 594 -19.27 -11.05 5.95
CA ARG A 594 -20.31 -10.21 6.56
C ARG A 594 -21.00 -9.36 5.48
N SER A 595 -22.30 -9.08 5.66
CA SER A 595 -23.17 -8.47 4.65
C SER A 595 -22.92 -6.98 4.39
N GLU A 596 -22.29 -6.28 5.32
CA GLU A 596 -22.08 -4.83 5.36
C GLU A 596 -20.82 -4.37 4.62
N ALA A 597 -20.26 -5.21 3.76
CA ALA A 597 -19.04 -4.92 3.02
C ALA A 597 -19.20 -3.68 2.13
N LYS A 598 -18.28 -2.73 2.26
CA LYS A 598 -18.17 -1.59 1.34
C LYS A 598 -17.69 -2.05 -0.02
N ALA A 599 -18.28 -1.44 -1.06
CA ALA A 599 -17.79 -1.60 -2.41
C ALA A 599 -16.34 -1.08 -2.53
N PRO A 600 -15.47 -1.76 -3.28
CA PRO A 600 -14.13 -1.27 -3.50
C PRO A 600 -14.11 -0.01 -4.36
N THR A 601 -13.07 0.80 -4.19
CA THR A 601 -12.80 1.94 -5.08
C THR A 601 -12.46 1.43 -6.49
N LEU A 602 -11.60 0.41 -6.56
CA LEU A 602 -11.28 -0.31 -7.79
C LEU A 602 -11.26 -1.82 -7.53
N TRP A 603 -11.92 -2.58 -8.37
CA TRP A 603 -11.57 -3.98 -8.61
C TRP A 603 -10.34 -4.04 -9.52
N LEU A 604 -9.45 -4.98 -9.22
CA LEU A 604 -8.25 -5.30 -9.98
C LEU A 604 -8.37 -6.75 -10.47
N PRO A 605 -9.01 -6.97 -11.63
CA PRO A 605 -9.22 -8.30 -12.19
C PRO A 605 -7.94 -9.13 -12.33
N GLN A 606 -8.04 -10.38 -11.86
CA GLN A 606 -6.96 -11.34 -11.82
C GLN A 606 -6.45 -11.70 -13.22
N ASN A 607 -5.14 -11.82 -13.36
CA ASN A 607 -4.41 -12.12 -14.60
C ASN A 607 -4.58 -11.08 -15.71
N GLU A 608 -5.24 -9.96 -15.41
CA GLU A 608 -5.43 -8.84 -16.32
C GLU A 608 -4.62 -7.65 -15.83
N ILE A 609 -5.07 -7.00 -14.76
CA ILE A 609 -4.47 -5.76 -14.24
C ILE A 609 -3.84 -5.91 -12.86
N GLY A 610 -4.24 -6.91 -12.08
CA GLY A 610 -3.68 -7.12 -10.75
C GLY A 610 -3.86 -8.55 -10.25
N ASN A 611 -2.84 -9.05 -9.57
CA ASN A 611 -2.87 -10.32 -8.85
C ASN A 611 -2.49 -10.04 -7.41
N SER A 612 -1.30 -9.52 -7.16
CA SER A 612 -0.84 -9.23 -5.80
C SER A 612 -0.41 -7.78 -5.71
N PRO A 613 -1.37 -6.82 -5.80
CA PRO A 613 -1.06 -5.41 -5.74
C PRO A 613 -0.42 -5.05 -4.40
N THR A 614 0.56 -4.15 -4.45
CA THR A 614 1.39 -3.76 -3.31
C THR A 614 1.21 -2.28 -2.99
N GLN A 615 2.20 -1.65 -2.35
CA GLN A 615 2.16 -0.28 -1.84
C GLN A 615 1.55 0.72 -2.86
N PRO A 616 0.36 1.29 -2.57
CA PRO A 616 -0.16 2.39 -3.36
C PRO A 616 0.52 3.71 -2.97
N LEU A 617 0.50 4.67 -3.88
CA LEU A 617 0.96 6.05 -3.66
C LEU A 617 0.04 7.03 -4.36
N TRP A 618 -0.32 8.11 -3.67
CA TRP A 618 -0.92 9.26 -4.32
C TRP A 618 0.19 10.14 -4.89
N LEU A 619 0.28 10.26 -6.22
CA LEU A 619 1.29 11.10 -6.85
C LEU A 619 0.98 12.57 -6.59
N SER A 620 1.96 13.29 -6.06
CA SER A 620 1.84 14.71 -5.76
C SER A 620 2.54 15.61 -6.77
N ALA A 621 3.41 15.03 -7.60
CA ALA A 621 4.12 15.72 -8.67
C ALA A 621 4.31 14.82 -9.90
N GLY A 622 4.86 15.40 -10.97
CA GLY A 622 5.08 14.71 -12.24
C GLY A 622 3.86 14.76 -13.16
N PRO A 623 3.96 14.15 -14.37
CA PRO A 623 2.94 14.22 -15.41
C PRO A 623 1.59 13.58 -15.03
N TYR A 624 1.58 12.74 -13.99
CA TYR A 624 0.40 12.05 -13.48
C TYR A 624 0.01 12.49 -12.07
N ALA A 625 0.41 13.70 -11.66
CA ALA A 625 0.04 14.26 -10.36
C ALA A 625 -1.48 14.20 -10.14
N GLY A 626 -1.89 13.83 -8.93
CA GLY A 626 -3.30 13.62 -8.57
C GLY A 626 -3.81 12.20 -8.81
N GLN A 627 -3.05 11.34 -9.49
CA GLN A 627 -3.39 9.94 -9.70
C GLN A 627 -2.71 9.02 -8.68
N VAL A 628 -3.17 7.77 -8.64
CA VAL A 628 -2.60 6.73 -7.78
C VAL A 628 -1.72 5.79 -8.60
N VAL A 629 -0.57 5.38 -8.07
CA VAL A 629 0.24 4.29 -8.63
C VAL A 629 0.45 3.19 -7.61
N PHE A 630 0.60 1.95 -8.06
CA PHE A 630 0.87 0.81 -7.18
C PHE A 630 1.66 -0.27 -7.93
N GLY A 631 2.52 -0.99 -7.21
CA GLY A 631 3.23 -2.15 -7.74
C GLY A 631 2.37 -3.40 -7.72
N ASP A 632 2.87 -4.47 -8.33
CA ASP A 632 2.30 -5.82 -8.20
C ASP A 632 3.43 -6.86 -8.21
N ILE A 633 3.47 -7.73 -7.19
CA ILE A 633 4.53 -8.75 -7.07
C ILE A 633 4.28 -10.00 -7.92
N TYR A 634 3.06 -10.19 -8.44
CA TYR A 634 2.71 -11.35 -9.26
C TYR A 634 2.38 -10.99 -10.72
N ASN A 635 1.51 -9.98 -10.92
CA ASN A 635 1.20 -9.46 -12.25
C ASN A 635 2.39 -8.66 -12.83
N GLY A 636 3.30 -8.17 -11.98
CA GLY A 636 4.49 -7.41 -12.37
C GLY A 636 4.20 -5.94 -12.66
N GLY A 637 5.28 -5.19 -12.89
CA GLY A 637 5.24 -3.78 -13.28
C GLY A 637 4.66 -2.84 -12.23
N ILE A 638 4.37 -1.61 -12.66
CA ILE A 638 3.61 -0.61 -11.90
C ILE A 638 2.33 -0.33 -12.68
N LYS A 639 1.23 -0.16 -11.96
CA LYS A 639 -0.08 0.22 -12.47
C LYS A 639 -0.42 1.64 -12.04
N ARG A 640 -1.31 2.29 -12.79
CA ARG A 640 -1.81 3.64 -12.52
C ARG A 640 -3.33 3.60 -12.36
N ALA A 641 -3.87 4.49 -11.55
CA ALA A 641 -5.30 4.61 -11.29
C ALA A 641 -5.74 6.07 -11.30
N PHE A 642 -6.77 6.35 -12.10
CA PHE A 642 -7.55 7.58 -12.03
C PHE A 642 -8.74 7.34 -11.10
N LEU A 643 -8.90 8.18 -10.08
CA LEU A 643 -9.99 8.09 -9.10
C LEU A 643 -10.89 9.32 -9.16
N GLU A 644 -12.20 9.13 -8.98
CA GLU A 644 -13.19 10.19 -8.87
C GLU A 644 -14.24 9.91 -7.79
N LYS A 645 -14.86 10.99 -7.27
CA LYS A 645 -16.02 10.88 -6.37
C LYS A 645 -17.29 11.17 -7.14
N VAL A 646 -18.20 10.20 -7.23
CA VAL A 646 -19.54 10.37 -7.81
C VAL A 646 -20.59 10.21 -6.72
N GLY A 647 -21.31 11.29 -6.42
CA GLY A 647 -22.31 11.29 -5.35
C GLY A 647 -21.75 10.92 -3.97
N GLY A 648 -20.47 11.25 -3.72
CA GLY A 648 -19.75 10.94 -2.47
C GLY A 648 -19.07 9.58 -2.43
N GLU A 649 -19.28 8.71 -3.42
CA GLU A 649 -18.67 7.39 -3.51
C GLU A 649 -17.42 7.42 -4.40
N TRP A 650 -16.37 6.78 -3.93
CA TRP A 650 -15.14 6.61 -4.67
C TRP A 650 -15.31 5.54 -5.76
N GLN A 651 -14.81 5.84 -6.95
CA GLN A 651 -14.77 4.95 -8.10
C GLN A 651 -13.66 5.40 -9.06
N GLY A 652 -13.40 4.65 -10.14
CA GLY A 652 -12.36 5.07 -11.09
C GLY A 652 -11.92 3.97 -12.05
N ALA A 653 -10.83 4.23 -12.76
CA ALA A 653 -10.21 3.30 -13.70
C ALA A 653 -8.76 2.95 -13.33
N ALA A 654 -8.42 1.67 -13.50
CA ALA A 654 -7.04 1.19 -13.46
C ALA A 654 -6.47 1.02 -14.88
N PHE A 655 -5.17 1.30 -15.03
CA PHE A 655 -4.39 1.21 -16.26
C PHE A 655 -3.06 0.50 -15.98
N HIS A 656 -2.55 -0.22 -16.97
CA HIS A 656 -1.13 -0.54 -16.98
C HIS A 656 -0.32 0.76 -17.08
N PHE A 657 0.83 0.84 -16.42
CA PHE A 657 1.67 2.03 -16.49
C PHE A 657 3.06 1.70 -17.03
N THR A 658 3.87 0.95 -16.30
CA THR A 658 5.21 0.58 -16.76
C THR A 658 5.53 -0.88 -16.49
N GLU A 659 6.27 -1.47 -17.42
CA GLU A 659 6.98 -2.73 -17.25
C GLU A 659 8.49 -2.44 -17.27
N GLY A 660 9.32 -3.39 -17.69
CA GLY A 660 10.76 -3.18 -17.88
C GLY A 660 11.60 -3.07 -16.60
N LEU A 661 10.99 -3.22 -15.42
CA LEU A 661 11.68 -3.17 -14.13
C LEU A 661 12.49 -4.44 -13.85
N ALA A 662 13.55 -4.31 -13.05
CA ALA A 662 14.49 -5.39 -12.76
C ALA A 662 13.84 -6.59 -12.03
N ALA A 663 12.90 -6.35 -11.11
CA ALA A 663 12.21 -7.39 -10.35
C ALA A 663 10.77 -6.96 -9.96
N PRO A 664 9.92 -7.85 -9.42
CA PRO A 664 8.57 -7.51 -8.99
C PRO A 664 8.55 -6.46 -7.87
N VAL A 665 7.60 -5.52 -7.92
CA VAL A 665 7.59 -4.33 -7.07
C VAL A 665 6.81 -4.56 -5.78
N ASN A 666 7.51 -4.56 -4.65
CA ASN A 666 6.91 -4.73 -3.32
C ASN A 666 6.58 -3.39 -2.66
N ARG A 667 7.47 -2.41 -2.79
CA ARG A 667 7.34 -1.10 -2.14
C ARG A 667 7.59 0.01 -3.15
N LEU A 668 6.76 1.04 -3.07
CA LEU A 668 6.94 2.27 -3.80
C LEU A 668 7.08 3.42 -2.81
N LEU A 669 7.94 4.37 -3.12
CA LEU A 669 8.07 5.62 -2.37
C LEU A 669 8.15 6.79 -3.35
N GLU A 670 7.34 7.83 -3.15
CA GLU A 670 7.47 9.07 -3.93
C GLU A 670 8.69 9.86 -3.42
N THR A 671 9.46 10.43 -4.35
CA THR A 671 10.62 11.27 -4.04
C THR A 671 10.51 12.60 -4.79
N LYS A 672 11.35 13.57 -4.44
CA LYS A 672 11.52 14.76 -5.28
C LYS A 672 12.10 14.36 -6.64
N GLY A 673 11.26 14.39 -7.68
CA GLY A 673 11.66 14.16 -9.07
C GLY A 673 11.46 12.73 -9.59
N GLY A 674 10.83 11.82 -8.84
CA GLY A 674 10.61 10.45 -9.31
C GLY A 674 10.06 9.52 -8.23
N LEU A 675 10.19 8.22 -8.45
CA LEU A 675 9.75 7.15 -7.54
C LEU A 675 10.93 6.24 -7.19
N LEU A 676 10.96 5.70 -5.98
CA LEU A 676 11.77 4.53 -5.64
C LEU A 676 10.92 3.27 -5.72
N ALA A 677 11.46 2.23 -6.36
CA ALA A 677 10.84 0.92 -6.47
C ALA A 677 11.71 -0.12 -5.73
N GLY A 678 11.22 -0.57 -4.59
CA GLY A 678 11.79 -1.67 -3.82
C GLY A 678 11.19 -2.99 -4.28
N GLN A 679 12.05 -3.95 -4.62
CA GLN A 679 11.64 -5.16 -5.31
C GLN A 679 11.97 -6.42 -4.50
N VAL A 680 11.13 -7.45 -4.69
CA VAL A 680 11.29 -8.76 -4.06
C VAL A 680 10.67 -9.86 -4.92
N GLY A 681 11.05 -11.11 -4.68
CA GLY A 681 10.52 -12.29 -5.35
C GLY A 681 10.80 -13.58 -4.58
N GLY A 682 10.44 -14.72 -5.17
CA GLY A 682 10.72 -16.06 -4.66
C GLY A 682 11.17 -17.02 -5.76
N SER A 683 11.33 -18.32 -5.45
CA SER A 683 11.62 -19.36 -6.45
C SER A 683 10.55 -19.36 -7.56
N GLY A 684 10.97 -19.29 -8.84
CA GLY A 684 10.08 -19.11 -10.01
C GLY A 684 9.64 -17.66 -10.28
N ASN A 685 10.03 -16.73 -9.40
CA ASN A 685 9.84 -15.28 -9.40
C ASN A 685 8.42 -14.77 -9.65
N TRP A 686 7.44 -15.44 -9.02
CA TRP A 686 6.07 -14.96 -8.85
C TRP A 686 5.47 -14.33 -10.12
N GLY A 687 5.28 -15.13 -11.16
CA GLY A 687 4.68 -14.65 -12.41
C GLY A 687 5.59 -13.79 -13.31
N ALA A 688 6.76 -13.35 -12.84
CA ALA A 688 7.77 -12.61 -13.60
C ALA A 688 9.04 -13.45 -13.83
N GLN A 689 8.89 -14.55 -14.56
CA GLN A 689 9.97 -15.51 -14.82
C GLN A 689 11.23 -14.86 -15.42
N GLY A 690 12.41 -15.34 -14.99
CA GLY A 690 13.72 -14.90 -15.52
C GLY A 690 14.26 -13.60 -14.92
N LYS A 691 13.54 -12.96 -14.01
CA LYS A 691 14.01 -11.78 -13.25
C LYS A 691 14.65 -12.19 -11.90
N PRO A 692 15.56 -11.38 -11.32
CA PRO A 692 16.03 -11.56 -9.95
C PRO A 692 14.88 -11.47 -8.92
N TRP A 693 15.10 -12.09 -7.76
CA TRP A 693 14.18 -12.09 -6.61
C TRP A 693 14.41 -10.90 -5.65
N TYR A 694 15.25 -9.95 -6.05
CA TYR A 694 15.66 -8.78 -5.29
C TYR A 694 15.81 -7.57 -6.23
N GLY A 695 15.80 -6.37 -5.68
CA GLY A 695 16.13 -5.17 -6.45
C GLY A 695 15.74 -3.87 -5.78
N LEU A 696 16.40 -2.79 -6.21
CA LEU A 696 16.11 -1.43 -5.79
C LEU A 696 16.42 -0.48 -6.95
N GLU A 697 15.41 0.22 -7.46
CA GLU A 697 15.52 1.13 -8.60
C GLU A 697 14.97 2.51 -8.27
N TYR A 698 15.64 3.55 -8.78
CA TYR A 698 15.11 4.90 -8.83
C TYR A 698 14.55 5.17 -10.23
N LEU A 699 13.29 5.61 -10.28
CA LEU A 699 12.53 5.91 -11.48
C LEU A 699 12.35 7.43 -11.55
N ALA A 700 13.29 8.13 -12.20
CA ALA A 700 13.23 9.57 -12.39
C ALA A 700 12.15 9.94 -13.41
N TRP A 701 11.41 11.02 -13.17
CA TRP A 701 10.54 11.62 -14.18
C TRP A 701 11.39 12.16 -15.34
N SER A 702 10.96 11.89 -16.57
CA SER A 702 11.54 12.47 -17.78
C SER A 702 10.64 13.58 -18.34
N ASP A 703 11.16 14.35 -19.30
CA ASP A 703 10.37 15.33 -20.07
C ASP A 703 9.57 14.67 -21.22
N GLU A 704 9.75 13.35 -21.44
CA GLU A 704 9.01 12.59 -22.44
C GLU A 704 7.64 12.17 -21.88
N THR A 705 6.64 12.10 -22.74
CA THR A 705 5.30 11.60 -22.38
C THR A 705 4.88 10.53 -23.37
N ALA A 706 3.93 9.70 -22.95
CA ALA A 706 3.36 8.68 -23.82
C ALA A 706 1.96 9.12 -24.27
N PHE A 707 1.58 8.77 -25.50
CA PHE A 707 0.20 8.92 -25.94
C PHE A 707 -0.67 7.82 -25.29
N GLU A 708 -1.57 8.19 -24.38
CA GLU A 708 -2.37 7.24 -23.60
C GLU A 708 -3.62 7.88 -22.97
N PRO A 709 -4.57 7.09 -22.44
CA PRO A 709 -5.68 7.57 -21.61
C PRO A 709 -5.19 8.04 -20.24
N LEU A 710 -5.34 9.32 -19.95
CA LEU A 710 -5.05 9.88 -18.62
C LEU A 710 -6.20 9.67 -17.64
N GLU A 711 -7.44 9.93 -18.08
CA GLU A 711 -8.62 9.85 -17.25
C GLU A 711 -9.74 9.10 -17.97
N VAL A 712 -10.53 8.35 -17.21
CA VAL A 712 -11.80 7.79 -17.67
C VAL A 712 -12.84 8.24 -16.65
N ARG A 713 -13.77 9.10 -17.04
CA ARG A 713 -14.81 9.65 -16.17
C ARG A 713 -16.15 9.05 -16.52
N ALA A 714 -16.92 8.63 -15.51
CA ALA A 714 -18.30 8.28 -15.75
C ALA A 714 -19.10 9.53 -16.16
N THR A 715 -20.02 9.38 -17.11
CA THR A 715 -21.06 10.35 -17.41
C THR A 715 -22.42 9.77 -17.02
N ALA A 716 -23.51 10.50 -17.21
CA ALA A 716 -24.85 9.98 -16.94
C ALA A 716 -25.24 8.81 -17.87
N THR A 717 -24.71 8.79 -19.09
CA THR A 717 -25.08 7.82 -20.15
C THR A 717 -23.93 6.94 -20.60
N GLY A 718 -22.68 7.26 -20.30
CA GLY A 718 -21.52 6.44 -20.63
C GLY A 718 -20.25 6.95 -19.97
N PHE A 719 -19.22 7.25 -20.78
CA PHE A 719 -17.90 7.65 -20.30
C PHE A 719 -17.28 8.76 -21.15
N THR A 720 -16.42 9.53 -20.50
CA THR A 720 -15.50 10.50 -21.11
C THR A 720 -14.08 10.00 -20.88
N ILE A 721 -13.29 9.88 -21.93
CA ILE A 721 -11.87 9.50 -21.87
C ILE A 721 -11.04 10.72 -22.24
N VAL A 722 -10.11 11.13 -21.36
CA VAL A 722 -9.15 12.20 -21.60
C VAL A 722 -7.81 11.57 -21.97
N LEU A 723 -7.22 12.01 -23.07
CA LEU A 723 -5.94 11.54 -23.60
C LEU A 723 -4.82 12.51 -23.26
N SER A 724 -3.59 12.01 -23.21
CA SER A 724 -2.39 12.83 -22.97
C SER A 724 -2.01 13.72 -24.15
N GLU A 725 -2.40 13.34 -25.37
CA GLU A 725 -2.20 14.11 -26.59
C GLU A 725 -3.47 14.15 -27.44
N ALA A 726 -3.54 15.12 -28.35
CA ALA A 726 -4.62 15.21 -29.33
C ALA A 726 -4.56 14.03 -30.31
N LEU A 727 -5.71 13.46 -30.68
CA LEU A 727 -5.82 12.47 -31.75
C LEU A 727 -5.46 13.07 -33.11
N SER A 728 -4.83 12.29 -33.98
CA SER A 728 -4.62 12.65 -35.39
C SER A 728 -5.94 13.06 -36.05
N ALA A 729 -5.89 14.01 -36.99
CA ALA A 729 -7.07 14.52 -37.69
C ALA A 729 -7.83 13.43 -38.46
N ASP A 730 -7.15 12.35 -38.84
CA ASP A 730 -7.70 11.24 -39.64
C ASP A 730 -8.48 10.21 -38.81
N VAL A 731 -8.43 10.29 -37.47
CA VAL A 731 -9.18 9.38 -36.59
C VAL A 731 -10.68 9.66 -36.67
N ASP A 732 -11.44 8.65 -37.14
CA ASP A 732 -12.90 8.61 -37.13
C ASP A 732 -13.41 8.29 -35.71
N PRO A 733 -14.27 9.15 -35.11
CA PRO A 733 -14.90 8.88 -33.82
C PRO A 733 -15.49 7.48 -33.69
N ALA A 734 -16.14 6.96 -34.74
CA ALA A 734 -16.83 5.67 -34.71
C ALA A 734 -15.87 4.46 -34.56
N GLN A 735 -14.57 4.65 -34.80
CA GLN A 735 -13.54 3.61 -34.72
C GLN A 735 -12.66 3.75 -33.47
N THR A 736 -12.98 4.65 -32.55
CA THR A 736 -12.11 4.89 -31.38
C THR A 736 -12.26 3.84 -30.27
N ILE A 737 -13.45 3.23 -30.13
CA ILE A 737 -13.75 2.24 -29.09
C ILE A 737 -13.91 0.86 -29.74
N ASP A 738 -13.00 -0.07 -29.46
CA ASP A 738 -13.03 -1.43 -30.01
C ASP A 738 -14.01 -2.33 -29.25
N HIS A 739 -14.00 -2.22 -27.92
CA HIS A 739 -14.74 -3.15 -27.06
C HIS A 739 -15.12 -2.53 -25.73
N VAL A 740 -16.35 -2.79 -25.29
CA VAL A 740 -16.84 -2.49 -23.96
C VAL A 740 -17.54 -3.72 -23.40
N SER A 741 -17.23 -4.09 -22.16
CA SER A 741 -17.94 -5.17 -21.46
C SER A 741 -18.05 -4.88 -19.98
N GLN A 742 -19.02 -5.51 -19.31
CA GLN A 742 -19.19 -5.37 -17.87
C GLN A 742 -19.44 -6.69 -17.16
N TRP A 743 -19.10 -6.74 -15.87
CA TRP A 743 -19.38 -7.87 -14.97
C TRP A 743 -19.39 -7.41 -13.52
N PHE A 744 -19.79 -8.29 -12.61
CA PHE A 744 -19.63 -8.09 -11.16
C PHE A 744 -18.95 -9.30 -10.54
N TYR A 745 -18.51 -9.13 -9.29
CA TYR A 745 -17.94 -10.20 -8.47
C TYR A 745 -18.87 -10.53 -7.31
N HIS A 746 -18.85 -11.80 -6.90
CA HIS A 746 -19.61 -12.31 -5.76
C HIS A 746 -18.65 -12.87 -4.71
N PRO A 747 -18.53 -12.26 -3.52
CA PRO A 747 -17.76 -12.81 -2.41
C PRO A 747 -18.28 -14.17 -1.97
N SER A 748 -17.40 -15.17 -1.88
CA SER A 748 -17.74 -16.51 -1.41
C SER A 748 -16.50 -17.20 -0.84
N ALA A 749 -16.65 -18.33 -0.16
CA ALA A 749 -15.53 -19.11 0.37
C ALA A 749 -14.65 -19.79 -0.70
N LEU A 750 -14.94 -19.60 -2.00
CA LEU A 750 -14.08 -20.03 -3.09
C LEU A 750 -12.85 -19.15 -3.19
N TYR A 751 -11.69 -19.75 -3.46
CA TYR A 751 -10.49 -18.97 -3.72
C TYR A 751 -10.62 -18.19 -5.05
N GLY A 752 -10.62 -16.86 -4.95
CA GLY A 752 -10.93 -15.99 -6.09
C GLY A 752 -12.37 -16.15 -6.56
N GLY A 753 -12.74 -15.51 -7.65
CA GLY A 753 -14.11 -15.60 -8.16
C GLY A 753 -14.21 -15.38 -9.67
N PRO A 754 -15.17 -16.05 -10.33
CA PRO A 754 -15.42 -15.79 -11.74
C PRO A 754 -16.09 -14.42 -11.91
N LYS A 755 -16.01 -13.90 -13.12
CA LYS A 755 -16.80 -12.76 -13.56
C LYS A 755 -18.24 -13.21 -13.74
N TYR A 756 -19.16 -12.65 -12.96
CA TYR A 756 -20.59 -12.95 -13.08
C TYR A 756 -21.30 -11.92 -13.94
N GLY A 757 -22.27 -12.39 -14.74
CA GLY A 757 -23.04 -11.54 -15.65
C GLY A 757 -22.16 -10.79 -16.64
N LEU A 758 -21.10 -11.44 -17.14
CA LEU A 758 -20.22 -10.90 -18.16
C LEU A 758 -21.02 -10.67 -19.46
N GLU A 759 -21.13 -9.42 -19.88
CA GLU A 759 -21.87 -9.03 -21.08
C GLU A 759 -21.12 -7.95 -21.88
N LYS A 760 -21.18 -8.05 -23.22
CA LYS A 760 -20.67 -7.02 -24.13
C LYS A 760 -21.67 -5.87 -24.20
N LEU A 761 -21.17 -4.64 -24.16
CA LEU A 761 -21.95 -3.41 -24.26
C LEU A 761 -21.68 -2.70 -25.59
N ALA A 762 -22.65 -1.91 -26.05
CA ALA A 762 -22.45 -0.99 -27.17
C ALA A 762 -21.74 0.29 -26.69
N ALA A 763 -20.92 0.85 -27.57
CA ALA A 763 -20.39 2.20 -27.46
C ALA A 763 -21.07 3.05 -28.54
N ASP A 764 -22.11 3.77 -28.14
CA ASP A 764 -22.95 4.57 -29.02
C ASP A 764 -22.53 6.05 -28.96
N ASN A 765 -22.95 6.85 -29.94
CA ASN A 765 -22.76 8.32 -29.95
C ASN A 765 -21.32 8.77 -29.67
N VAL A 766 -20.34 8.04 -30.22
CA VAL A 766 -18.93 8.36 -30.00
C VAL A 766 -18.59 9.70 -30.65
N THR A 767 -18.02 10.61 -29.88
CA THR A 767 -17.61 11.94 -30.33
C THR A 767 -16.21 12.27 -29.84
N ILE A 768 -15.51 13.11 -30.61
CA ILE A 768 -14.18 13.62 -30.27
C ILE A 768 -14.31 15.13 -30.01
N SER A 769 -13.68 15.64 -28.95
CA SER A 769 -13.66 17.07 -28.64
C SER A 769 -12.95 17.90 -29.72
N THR A 770 -13.16 19.22 -29.69
CA THR A 770 -12.54 20.13 -30.66
C THR A 770 -11.00 20.14 -30.58
N ASP A 771 -10.44 20.04 -29.37
CA ASP A 771 -9.00 19.88 -29.15
C ASP A 771 -8.49 18.46 -29.44
N ARG A 772 -9.40 17.53 -29.76
CA ARG A 772 -9.16 16.12 -30.03
C ARG A 772 -8.48 15.34 -28.89
N MET A 773 -8.44 15.89 -27.68
CA MET A 773 -7.88 15.24 -26.49
C MET A 773 -8.92 14.45 -25.69
N ARG A 774 -10.19 14.44 -26.13
CA ARG A 774 -11.27 13.79 -25.40
C ARG A 774 -12.15 12.96 -26.32
N ILE A 775 -12.46 11.74 -25.89
CA ILE A 775 -13.44 10.85 -26.51
C ILE A 775 -14.63 10.73 -25.56
N ASP A 776 -15.82 11.07 -26.02
CA ASP A 776 -17.07 10.89 -25.28
C ASP A 776 -17.89 9.79 -25.97
N PHE A 777 -18.45 8.83 -25.23
CA PHE A 777 -19.38 7.84 -25.77
C PHE A 777 -20.45 7.44 -24.78
N ASP A 778 -21.60 7.02 -25.30
CA ASP A 778 -22.72 6.50 -24.55
C ASP A 778 -22.64 4.98 -24.43
N THR A 779 -22.93 4.47 -23.23
CA THR A 779 -23.15 3.05 -23.00
C THR A 779 -24.25 2.89 -21.93
N PRO A 780 -25.52 3.16 -22.28
CA PRO A 780 -26.60 3.32 -21.31
C PRO A 780 -26.99 2.01 -20.62
N ALA A 781 -26.63 0.86 -21.20
CA ALA A 781 -26.85 -0.46 -20.62
C ALA A 781 -25.90 -0.80 -19.44
N ARG A 782 -24.90 0.05 -19.15
CA ARG A 782 -24.02 -0.16 -18.00
C ARG A 782 -24.79 -0.09 -16.68
N LYS A 783 -24.38 -0.89 -15.70
CA LYS A 783 -25.06 -0.97 -14.39
C LYS A 783 -24.08 -0.61 -13.27
N PRO A 784 -24.50 0.17 -12.25
CA PRO A 784 -23.72 0.35 -11.03
C PRO A 784 -23.40 -0.98 -10.33
N GLY A 785 -22.36 -1.00 -9.50
CA GLY A 785 -21.82 -2.19 -8.82
C GLY A 785 -21.03 -3.14 -9.74
N ARG A 786 -20.54 -2.65 -10.87
CA ARG A 786 -19.87 -3.47 -11.90
C ARG A 786 -18.51 -2.92 -12.30
N VAL A 787 -17.63 -3.82 -12.73
CA VAL A 787 -16.46 -3.46 -13.52
C VAL A 787 -16.92 -3.28 -14.96
N VAL A 788 -16.50 -2.18 -15.60
CA VAL A 788 -16.65 -1.89 -17.01
C VAL A 788 -15.25 -1.85 -17.62
N TYR A 789 -14.95 -2.86 -18.43
CA TYR A 789 -13.72 -2.90 -19.21
C TYR A 789 -13.94 -2.17 -20.54
N ILE A 790 -13.07 -1.22 -20.83
CA ILE A 790 -13.09 -0.39 -22.04
C ILE A 790 -11.75 -0.60 -22.75
N ARG A 791 -11.81 -0.96 -24.03
CA ARG A 791 -10.64 -1.06 -24.91
C ARG A 791 -10.78 -0.06 -26.06
N LEU A 792 -9.81 0.85 -26.14
CA LEU A 792 -9.62 1.75 -27.28
C LEU A 792 -9.00 1.01 -28.45
N SER A 793 -9.21 1.53 -29.66
CA SER A 793 -8.60 0.94 -30.84
C SER A 793 -7.09 1.02 -30.82
N GLU A 794 -6.44 -0.09 -31.15
CA GLU A 794 -4.97 -0.15 -31.28
C GLU A 794 -4.45 0.69 -32.46
N ASN A 795 -5.33 1.08 -33.38
CA ASN A 795 -5.02 1.94 -34.52
C ASN A 795 -5.09 3.44 -34.20
N LEU A 796 -5.34 3.82 -32.94
CA LEU A 796 -5.34 5.23 -32.56
C LEU A 796 -3.92 5.81 -32.60
N GLU A 797 -3.81 6.95 -33.26
CA GLU A 797 -2.57 7.70 -33.44
C GLU A 797 -2.77 9.13 -32.94
N SER A 798 -1.77 9.67 -32.25
CA SER A 798 -1.76 11.07 -31.85
C SER A 798 -1.51 12.00 -33.04
N ALA A 799 -1.73 13.30 -32.86
CA ALA A 799 -1.40 14.32 -33.85
C ALA A 799 0.12 14.42 -34.14
N THR A 800 0.96 13.86 -33.26
CA THR A 800 2.41 13.79 -33.40
C THR A 800 2.89 12.49 -34.05
N GLY A 801 1.97 11.54 -34.31
CA GLY A 801 2.26 10.25 -34.91
C GLY A 801 2.59 9.13 -33.91
N ALA A 802 2.33 9.33 -32.62
CA ALA A 802 2.58 8.33 -31.59
C ALA A 802 1.42 7.32 -31.52
N SER A 803 1.74 6.04 -31.36
CA SER A 803 0.76 4.99 -31.04
C SER A 803 0.42 4.98 -29.56
N LEU A 804 -0.75 4.43 -29.21
CA LEU A 804 -1.16 4.27 -27.81
C LEU A 804 -0.16 3.40 -27.03
N TRP A 805 0.29 3.91 -25.89
CA TRP A 805 1.10 3.14 -24.94
C TRP A 805 0.29 2.04 -24.26
N VAL A 806 -0.93 2.39 -23.84
CA VAL A 806 -1.93 1.46 -23.32
C VAL A 806 -3.29 1.83 -23.89
N ASN A 807 -4.10 0.82 -24.22
CA ASN A 807 -5.42 1.01 -24.80
C ASN A 807 -6.55 0.38 -23.96
N GLU A 808 -6.26 -0.03 -22.72
CA GLU A 808 -7.19 -0.76 -21.86
C GLU A 808 -7.44 0.00 -20.56
N ALA A 809 -8.69 0.00 -20.10
CA ALA A 809 -9.10 0.58 -18.83
C ALA A 809 -10.11 -0.33 -18.11
N TRP A 810 -9.87 -0.61 -16.83
CA TRP A 810 -10.81 -1.31 -15.96
C TRP A 810 -11.47 -0.33 -15.02
N TYR A 811 -12.68 0.14 -15.39
CA TYR A 811 -13.43 1.09 -14.60
C TYR A 811 -14.35 0.38 -13.60
N THR A 812 -14.25 0.67 -12.30
CA THR A 812 -15.23 0.20 -11.31
C THR A 812 -16.33 1.23 -11.15
N LEU A 813 -17.56 0.93 -11.59
CA LEU A 813 -18.70 1.85 -11.55
C LEU A 813 -19.57 1.58 -10.32
N ASN A 814 -19.37 2.33 -9.24
CA ASN A 814 -20.19 2.24 -8.04
C ASN A 814 -21.49 3.05 -8.16
N ARG A 815 -21.43 4.20 -8.82
CA ARG A 815 -22.57 5.11 -9.04
C ARG A 815 -22.51 5.81 -10.39
N ALA A 816 -23.65 5.88 -11.06
CA ALA A 816 -23.80 6.70 -12.26
C ALA A 816 -23.99 8.18 -11.87
N PRO A 817 -23.25 9.13 -12.48
CA PRO A 817 -23.50 10.56 -12.33
C PRO A 817 -24.92 10.94 -12.73
N ALA A 818 -25.46 11.98 -12.08
CA ALA A 818 -26.74 12.55 -12.47
C ALA A 818 -26.65 13.19 -13.87
N GLU A 819 -27.73 13.09 -14.64
CA GLU A 819 -27.84 13.73 -15.96
C GLU A 819 -27.67 15.25 -15.80
N ARG A 820 -26.59 15.78 -16.39
CA ARG A 820 -26.38 17.23 -16.44
C ARG A 820 -27.41 17.81 -17.40
N VAL A 821 -28.32 18.64 -16.89
CA VAL A 821 -29.23 19.43 -17.73
C VAL A 821 -28.41 20.45 -18.52
N LYS A 822 -27.94 20.08 -19.71
CA LYS A 822 -27.41 21.06 -20.68
C LYS A 822 -28.59 21.90 -21.17
N SER A 823 -28.65 23.18 -20.82
CA SER A 823 -29.67 24.08 -21.40
C SER A 823 -29.46 24.13 -22.92
N LYS A 824 -30.53 23.94 -23.70
CA LYS A 824 -30.46 24.18 -25.14
C LYS A 824 -30.19 25.68 -25.37
N PRO A 825 -29.47 26.06 -26.44
CA PRO A 825 -29.26 27.48 -26.76
C PRO A 825 -30.54 28.30 -26.84
N ALA A 826 -31.67 27.68 -27.23
CA ALA A 826 -33.00 28.29 -27.28
C ALA A 826 -33.63 28.58 -25.90
N ASP A 827 -33.10 27.98 -24.83
CA ASP A 827 -33.59 28.11 -23.45
C ASP A 827 -32.69 29.02 -22.58
N ASN A 828 -31.63 29.60 -23.17
CA ASN A 828 -30.74 30.51 -22.44
C ASN A 828 -31.40 31.86 -22.18
N ASN A 829 -31.18 32.40 -20.97
CA ASN A 829 -31.75 33.63 -20.45
C ASN A 829 -33.28 33.66 -20.50
N VAL A 830 -33.90 32.48 -20.30
CA VAL A 830 -35.34 32.31 -20.15
C VAL A 830 -35.60 31.60 -18.83
N LEU A 831 -36.65 32.01 -18.12
CA LEU A 831 -37.12 31.33 -16.92
C LEU A 831 -38.12 30.26 -17.32
N SER A 832 -37.89 29.04 -16.89
CA SER A 832 -38.89 27.97 -16.95
C SER A 832 -40.12 28.33 -16.10
N LYS A 833 -41.23 27.62 -16.33
CA LYS A 833 -42.44 27.79 -15.51
C LYS A 833 -42.13 27.56 -14.02
N ASN A 834 -41.41 26.49 -13.69
CA ASN A 834 -41.04 26.17 -12.32
C ASN A 834 -40.15 27.25 -11.70
N GLU A 835 -39.22 27.84 -12.46
CA GLU A 835 -38.39 28.95 -11.95
C GLU A 835 -39.25 30.19 -11.65
N LYS A 836 -40.19 30.54 -12.53
CA LYS A 836 -41.13 31.65 -12.27
C LYS A 836 -41.99 31.39 -11.04
N ASP A 837 -42.59 30.20 -10.95
CA ASP A 837 -43.45 29.79 -9.84
C ASP A 837 -42.66 29.76 -8.51
N ALA A 838 -41.38 29.41 -8.59
CA ALA A 838 -40.48 29.40 -7.45
C ALA A 838 -39.93 30.79 -7.09
N GLY A 839 -40.25 31.87 -7.83
CA GLY A 839 -39.87 33.25 -7.52
C GLY A 839 -38.55 33.72 -8.14
N TRP A 840 -37.99 32.99 -9.10
CA TRP A 840 -36.77 33.43 -9.81
C TRP A 840 -37.08 34.55 -10.79
N ARG A 841 -36.11 35.45 -10.96
CA ARG A 841 -36.08 36.45 -12.03
C ARG A 841 -34.72 36.49 -12.71
N LEU A 842 -34.69 37.00 -13.94
CA LEU A 842 -33.45 37.23 -14.66
C LEU A 842 -32.77 38.51 -14.15
N LEU A 843 -31.49 38.39 -13.80
CA LEU A 843 -30.59 39.54 -13.64
C LEU A 843 -29.96 39.96 -14.97
N PHE A 844 -29.92 39.06 -15.94
CA PHE A 844 -29.46 39.35 -17.29
C PHE A 844 -30.46 38.81 -18.30
N ASN A 845 -30.91 39.68 -19.20
CA ASN A 845 -31.95 39.38 -20.17
C ASN A 845 -31.42 38.73 -21.47
N GLY A 846 -30.11 38.52 -21.58
CA GLY A 846 -29.48 37.93 -22.78
C GLY A 846 -29.28 38.90 -23.94
N ARG A 847 -29.69 40.17 -23.83
CA ARG A 847 -29.74 41.11 -24.96
C ARG A 847 -28.95 42.39 -24.72
N ASN A 848 -29.02 42.95 -23.52
CA ASN A 848 -28.33 44.17 -23.14
C ASN A 848 -27.91 44.11 -21.65
N LEU A 849 -27.23 45.15 -21.17
CA LEU A 849 -26.74 45.23 -19.79
C LEU A 849 -27.71 46.02 -18.87
N ASP A 850 -29.01 46.02 -19.18
CA ASP A 850 -30.01 46.64 -18.31
C ASP A 850 -29.96 46.00 -16.92
N GLY A 851 -29.98 46.83 -15.87
CA GLY A 851 -29.82 46.38 -14.49
C GLY A 851 -28.36 46.24 -14.02
N TRP A 852 -27.38 46.54 -14.89
CA TRP A 852 -25.95 46.55 -14.57
C TRP A 852 -25.32 47.93 -14.80
N ARG A 853 -24.26 48.22 -14.05
CA ARG A 853 -23.41 49.41 -14.18
C ARG A 853 -21.98 49.05 -13.82
N ASN A 854 -20.97 49.78 -14.30
CA ASN A 854 -19.62 49.59 -13.76
C ASN A 854 -19.57 49.99 -12.28
N HIS A 855 -18.72 49.32 -11.51
CA HIS A 855 -18.45 49.65 -10.11
C HIS A 855 -18.07 51.14 -9.98
N ARG A 856 -18.66 51.84 -9.00
CA ARG A 856 -18.56 53.30 -8.76
C ARG A 856 -19.12 54.23 -9.85
N ALA A 857 -19.56 53.72 -11.00
CA ALA A 857 -20.23 54.53 -12.02
C ALA A 857 -21.69 54.85 -11.64
N SER A 858 -22.21 55.97 -12.14
CA SER A 858 -23.64 56.28 -12.09
C SER A 858 -24.43 55.33 -12.98
N THR A 859 -25.72 55.13 -12.70
CA THR A 859 -26.62 54.37 -13.59
C THR A 859 -26.82 55.02 -14.95
N SER A 860 -26.47 56.31 -15.10
CA SER A 860 -26.52 57.05 -16.36
C SER A 860 -25.26 56.88 -17.22
N ASP A 861 -24.17 56.34 -16.67
CA ASP A 861 -22.91 56.18 -17.39
C ASP A 861 -22.96 54.95 -18.32
N PRO A 862 -22.35 55.01 -19.52
CA PRO A 862 -22.29 53.85 -20.39
C PRO A 862 -21.39 52.77 -19.77
N VAL A 863 -21.83 51.51 -19.82
CA VAL A 863 -21.03 50.38 -19.37
C VAL A 863 -19.82 50.18 -20.28
N ARG A 864 -18.64 50.07 -19.69
CA ARG A 864 -17.34 49.87 -20.36
C ARG A 864 -16.73 48.54 -19.95
N GLY A 865 -15.92 47.96 -20.83
CA GLY A 865 -15.20 46.70 -20.56
C GLY A 865 -16.03 45.43 -20.70
N TRP A 866 -17.34 45.56 -20.97
CA TRP A 866 -18.28 44.46 -21.12
C TRP A 866 -19.16 44.68 -22.35
N ALA A 867 -19.52 43.58 -23.01
CA ALA A 867 -20.46 43.58 -24.13
C ALA A 867 -21.35 42.34 -24.06
N VAL A 868 -22.47 42.35 -24.78
CA VAL A 868 -23.29 41.16 -24.97
C VAL A 868 -22.87 40.47 -26.26
N GLU A 869 -22.44 39.21 -26.16
CA GLU A 869 -22.06 38.36 -27.28
C GLU A 869 -22.80 37.02 -27.18
N ASN A 870 -23.59 36.68 -28.21
CA ASN A 870 -24.30 35.39 -28.29
C ASN A 870 -25.13 35.04 -27.05
N GLY A 871 -25.83 36.03 -26.48
CA GLY A 871 -26.65 35.84 -25.29
C GLY A 871 -25.85 35.67 -23.99
N ALA A 872 -24.59 36.06 -23.96
CA ALA A 872 -23.75 36.10 -22.77
C ALA A 872 -23.16 37.50 -22.56
N ILE A 873 -23.01 37.91 -21.30
CA ILE A 873 -22.15 39.03 -20.92
C ILE A 873 -20.71 38.58 -21.11
N LYS A 874 -19.95 39.25 -21.96
CA LYS A 874 -18.55 38.98 -22.25
C LYS A 874 -17.70 40.16 -21.80
N MET A 875 -16.62 39.86 -21.10
CA MET A 875 -15.57 40.84 -20.86
C MET A 875 -14.80 41.11 -22.15
N THR A 876 -14.75 42.37 -22.59
CA THR A 876 -14.15 42.76 -23.87
C THR A 876 -12.66 43.05 -23.79
N ARG A 877 -12.10 43.04 -22.58
CA ARG A 877 -10.69 43.32 -22.30
C ARG A 877 -9.90 42.02 -22.14
N ASN A 878 -8.71 41.97 -22.73
CA ASN A 878 -7.70 40.95 -22.48
C ASN A 878 -6.33 41.64 -22.35
N THR A 879 -5.73 41.61 -21.16
CA THR A 879 -4.49 42.33 -20.84
C THR A 879 -3.57 41.45 -19.97
N SER A 880 -2.26 41.57 -20.13
CA SER A 880 -1.32 40.85 -19.26
C SER A 880 -1.44 41.32 -17.81
N TYR A 881 -1.14 40.43 -16.86
CA TYR A 881 -1.17 40.73 -15.42
C TYR A 881 -0.30 41.96 -15.07
N PHE A 882 0.91 42.05 -15.64
CA PHE A 882 1.78 43.22 -15.45
C PHE A 882 1.10 44.53 -15.87
N LYS A 883 0.45 44.54 -17.03
CA LYS A 883 -0.27 45.73 -17.55
C LYS A 883 -1.55 46.01 -16.75
N PHE A 884 -2.20 44.97 -16.22
CA PHE A 884 -3.34 45.08 -15.31
C PHE A 884 -2.92 45.78 -14.00
N VAL A 885 -1.86 45.29 -13.35
CA VAL A 885 -1.33 45.85 -12.10
C VAL A 885 -0.86 47.30 -12.31
N MET A 886 0.00 47.55 -13.30
CA MET A 886 0.62 48.87 -13.50
C MET A 886 -0.37 49.98 -13.85
N ASN A 887 -1.44 49.65 -14.60
CA ASN A 887 -2.35 50.67 -15.11
C ASN A 887 -3.66 50.80 -14.32
N TYR A 888 -4.12 49.74 -13.64
CA TYR A 888 -5.49 49.68 -13.09
C TYR A 888 -5.57 49.40 -11.58
N ILE A 889 -4.59 48.73 -10.97
CA ILE A 889 -4.57 48.45 -9.52
C ILE A 889 -3.55 49.32 -8.77
N ASN A 890 -2.54 49.87 -9.44
CA ASN A 890 -1.51 50.69 -8.80
C ASN A 890 -2.11 51.93 -8.08
N PRO A 891 -1.71 52.21 -6.82
CA PRO A 891 -2.17 53.40 -6.07
C PRO A 891 -1.86 54.74 -6.75
N PHE A 892 -0.93 54.80 -7.71
CA PHE A 892 -0.54 56.04 -8.39
C PHE A 892 -1.41 56.44 -9.60
N THR A 893 -2.36 55.60 -10.03
CA THR A 893 -3.32 55.92 -11.10
C THR A 893 -4.75 55.84 -10.57
N ASP A 894 -5.61 56.82 -10.86
CA ASP A 894 -7.05 56.79 -10.46
C ASP A 894 -7.94 56.22 -11.58
N GLN A 895 -7.44 55.22 -12.30
CA GLN A 895 -8.22 54.54 -13.35
C GLN A 895 -9.18 53.54 -12.69
N PRO A 896 -10.48 53.57 -12.99
CA PRO A 896 -11.45 52.65 -12.39
C PRO A 896 -11.25 51.23 -12.92
N LEU A 897 -11.34 50.23 -12.03
CA LEU A 897 -11.58 48.84 -12.42
C LEU A 897 -12.96 48.77 -13.08
N LEU A 898 -13.07 48.04 -14.19
CA LEU A 898 -14.30 48.00 -14.97
C LEU A 898 -15.25 46.88 -14.50
N ASP A 899 -15.17 46.47 -13.23
CA ASP A 899 -16.05 45.46 -12.65
C ASP A 899 -17.52 45.77 -12.94
N LEU A 900 -18.31 44.76 -13.29
CA LEU A 900 -19.72 44.91 -13.66
C LEU A 900 -20.61 44.59 -12.47
N MET A 901 -21.38 45.55 -11.99
CA MET A 901 -22.14 45.46 -10.74
C MET A 901 -23.65 45.64 -10.98
N SER A 902 -24.47 44.89 -10.25
CA SER A 902 -25.93 45.05 -10.28
C SER A 902 -26.34 46.43 -9.74
N VAL A 903 -27.39 47.01 -10.31
CA VAL A 903 -27.99 48.25 -9.77
C VAL A 903 -28.66 47.99 -8.42
N GLU A 904 -29.38 46.88 -8.32
CA GLU A 904 -30.09 46.45 -7.12
C GLU A 904 -29.16 45.75 -6.11
N GLN A 905 -29.62 45.65 -4.86
CA GLN A 905 -28.96 44.96 -3.76
C GLN A 905 -29.83 43.84 -3.20
N TYR A 906 -29.19 42.82 -2.62
CA TYR A 906 -29.80 41.58 -2.15
C TYR A 906 -29.30 41.19 -0.76
N GLY A 907 -30.21 40.75 0.10
CA GLY A 907 -29.90 40.24 1.44
C GLY A 907 -29.90 38.72 1.45
N ASN A 908 -31.03 38.11 1.83
CA ASN A 908 -31.23 36.68 1.63
C ASN A 908 -31.58 36.41 0.17
N PHE A 909 -30.75 35.64 -0.53
CA PHE A 909 -30.98 35.34 -1.93
C PHE A 909 -30.39 34.00 -2.34
N GLU A 910 -30.84 33.52 -3.49
CA GLU A 910 -30.25 32.44 -4.23
C GLU A 910 -29.91 32.96 -5.63
N LEU A 911 -28.63 32.95 -5.98
CA LEU A 911 -28.07 33.33 -7.26
C LEU A 911 -27.70 32.06 -8.01
N SER A 912 -28.07 32.00 -9.29
CA SER A 912 -27.64 30.96 -10.21
C SER A 912 -27.16 31.61 -11.50
N LEU A 913 -26.01 31.18 -12.01
CA LEU A 913 -25.47 31.65 -13.27
C LEU A 913 -24.58 30.60 -13.90
N GLU A 914 -24.27 30.79 -15.19
CA GLU A 914 -23.22 30.03 -15.86
C GLU A 914 -22.06 30.94 -16.21
N TRP A 915 -20.84 30.44 -16.08
CA TRP A 915 -19.62 31.13 -16.48
C TRP A 915 -18.73 30.26 -17.37
N LYS A 916 -18.00 30.90 -18.28
CA LYS A 916 -16.96 30.31 -19.12
C LYS A 916 -15.75 31.22 -19.07
N ILE A 917 -14.54 30.68 -19.05
CA ILE A 917 -13.31 31.48 -18.95
C ILE A 917 -12.26 31.08 -20.00
N SER A 918 -11.38 32.02 -20.36
CA SER A 918 -10.21 31.76 -21.21
C SER A 918 -9.09 31.01 -20.47
N PRO A 919 -8.16 30.34 -21.17
CA PRO A 919 -6.98 29.71 -20.55
C PRO A 919 -6.19 30.68 -19.68
N GLY A 920 -5.77 30.20 -18.51
CA GLY A 920 -5.10 30.99 -17.48
C GLY A 920 -5.92 32.18 -16.97
N GLY A 921 -7.24 32.18 -17.19
CA GLY A 921 -8.08 33.33 -16.86
C GLY A 921 -8.47 33.39 -15.39
N ASN A 922 -8.67 34.62 -14.91
CA ASN A 922 -9.15 34.94 -13.56
C ASN A 922 -10.32 35.94 -13.63
N SER A 923 -11.33 35.74 -12.79
CA SER A 923 -12.47 36.61 -12.54
C SER A 923 -13.10 36.20 -11.20
N GLY A 924 -14.24 36.79 -10.82
CA GLY A 924 -14.90 36.51 -9.56
C GLY A 924 -16.35 36.94 -9.56
N ILE A 925 -17.18 36.20 -8.81
CA ILE A 925 -18.59 36.51 -8.55
C ILE A 925 -18.67 37.06 -7.13
N PHE A 926 -18.77 38.37 -7.02
CA PHE A 926 -18.90 39.08 -5.76
C PHE A 926 -20.37 39.19 -5.34
N TYR A 927 -20.61 39.10 -4.04
CA TYR A 927 -21.92 39.27 -3.44
C TYR A 927 -21.83 39.84 -2.03
N LEU A 928 -22.98 40.34 -1.51
CA LEU A 928 -23.05 41.15 -0.30
C LEU A 928 -22.05 42.32 -0.34
N LEU A 929 -21.83 42.89 -1.53
CA LEU A 929 -20.97 44.06 -1.70
C LEU A 929 -21.76 45.33 -1.33
N PRO A 930 -21.41 46.06 -0.26
CA PRO A 930 -22.11 47.30 0.06
C PRO A 930 -21.94 48.36 -1.04
N THR A 931 -22.75 49.41 -1.01
CA THR A 931 -22.57 50.53 -1.94
C THR A 931 -21.13 51.04 -1.84
N PRO A 932 -20.39 51.16 -2.96
CA PRO A 932 -18.94 51.31 -2.91
C PRO A 932 -18.50 52.61 -2.22
N THR A 933 -17.70 52.48 -1.15
CA THR A 933 -16.93 53.59 -0.55
C THR A 933 -15.44 53.50 -0.87
N GLY A 934 -14.96 52.29 -1.22
CA GLY A 934 -13.57 51.98 -1.57
C GLY A 934 -13.32 51.85 -3.08
N ARG A 935 -12.06 51.61 -3.47
CA ARG A 935 -11.65 51.51 -4.88
C ARG A 935 -11.93 50.13 -5.47
N ILE A 936 -11.93 49.07 -4.65
CA ILE A 936 -11.92 47.70 -5.14
C ILE A 936 -12.93 46.80 -4.42
N ALA A 937 -13.60 45.90 -5.16
CA ALA A 937 -14.72 45.10 -4.65
C ALA A 937 -14.35 44.14 -3.49
N TRP A 938 -13.15 43.53 -3.52
CA TRP A 938 -12.72 42.57 -2.50
C TRP A 938 -12.45 43.17 -1.12
N GLU A 939 -12.41 44.51 -0.99
CA GLU A 939 -12.27 45.15 0.31
C GLU A 939 -13.46 44.83 1.23
N ASN A 940 -14.67 44.73 0.66
CA ASN A 940 -15.91 44.65 1.45
C ASN A 940 -16.84 43.51 1.01
N GLY A 941 -16.79 43.07 -0.26
CA GLY A 941 -17.65 42.00 -0.78
C GLY A 941 -17.01 40.62 -0.64
N LEU A 942 -17.85 39.59 -0.63
CA LEU A 942 -17.41 38.19 -0.61
C LEU A 942 -17.35 37.65 -2.03
N GLU A 943 -16.42 36.75 -2.30
CA GLU A 943 -16.09 36.31 -3.65
C GLU A 943 -16.22 34.78 -3.79
N MET A 944 -17.11 34.34 -4.68
CA MET A 944 -16.98 33.01 -5.27
C MET A 944 -16.01 33.12 -6.45
N GLN A 945 -14.88 32.43 -6.32
CA GLN A 945 -13.78 32.50 -7.29
C GLN A 945 -14.18 31.92 -8.66
N VAL A 946 -13.74 32.57 -9.75
CA VAL A 946 -13.88 32.08 -11.13
C VAL A 946 -12.50 32.00 -11.78
N LEU A 947 -11.99 30.78 -11.98
CA LEU A 947 -10.59 30.58 -12.32
C LEU A 947 -10.39 29.40 -13.27
N ASP A 948 -9.35 29.48 -14.12
CA ASP A 948 -8.69 28.29 -14.65
C ASP A 948 -7.73 27.73 -13.60
N ASN A 949 -8.18 26.72 -12.85
CA ASN A 949 -7.41 26.09 -11.77
C ASN A 949 -6.10 25.45 -12.27
N SER A 950 -6.08 25.01 -13.52
CA SER A 950 -4.96 24.23 -14.09
C SER A 950 -3.78 25.10 -14.50
N GLN A 951 -4.03 26.30 -15.05
CA GLN A 951 -2.98 27.16 -15.58
C GLN A 951 -2.73 28.42 -14.74
N HIS A 952 -3.72 28.92 -14.00
CA HIS A 952 -3.51 30.13 -13.19
C HIS A 952 -2.80 29.78 -11.88
N SER A 953 -1.81 30.58 -11.48
CA SER A 953 -0.99 30.32 -10.28
C SER A 953 -1.82 30.21 -8.99
N ASP A 954 -2.86 31.04 -8.84
CA ASP A 954 -3.80 30.96 -7.71
C ASP A 954 -4.52 29.61 -7.63
N GLY A 955 -4.64 28.87 -8.74
CA GLY A 955 -5.28 27.55 -8.78
C GLY A 955 -4.51 26.49 -7.98
N GLN A 956 -3.22 26.73 -7.71
CA GLN A 956 -2.36 25.85 -6.91
C GLN A 956 -2.40 26.17 -5.41
N ILE A 957 -3.12 27.23 -5.02
CA ILE A 957 -3.20 27.70 -3.63
C ILE A 957 -4.54 27.26 -3.04
N PRO A 958 -4.55 26.48 -1.95
CA PRO A 958 -5.80 26.11 -1.27
C PRO A 958 -6.63 27.36 -0.91
N LYS A 959 -7.96 27.26 -1.05
CA LYS A 959 -8.93 28.35 -0.82
C LYS A 959 -8.96 29.43 -1.90
N ARG A 960 -8.26 29.29 -3.02
CA ARG A 960 -8.25 30.26 -4.14
C ARG A 960 -8.68 29.68 -5.48
N ARG A 961 -9.25 28.47 -5.49
CA ARG A 961 -9.70 27.76 -6.70
C ARG A 961 -11.14 28.08 -7.05
N ALA A 962 -11.52 27.80 -8.30
CA ALA A 962 -12.85 28.03 -8.82
C ALA A 962 -13.94 27.40 -7.92
N GLY A 963 -14.95 28.21 -7.58
CA GLY A 963 -16.08 27.82 -6.74
C GLY A 963 -15.86 27.90 -5.23
N GLU A 964 -14.61 28.06 -4.77
CA GLU A 964 -14.28 28.28 -3.37
C GLU A 964 -14.66 29.71 -2.92
N LEU A 965 -14.69 29.95 -1.60
CA LEU A 965 -14.84 31.29 -1.04
C LEU A 965 -13.44 31.87 -0.85
N TYR A 966 -13.07 32.82 -1.73
CA TYR A 966 -11.69 33.26 -1.93
C TYR A 966 -10.97 33.55 -0.61
N ASP A 967 -9.84 32.87 -0.39
CA ASP A 967 -8.92 32.95 0.76
C ASP A 967 -9.53 32.60 2.14
N LEU A 968 -10.79 32.17 2.20
CA LEU A 968 -11.52 31.91 3.44
C LEU A 968 -11.93 30.44 3.60
N VAL A 969 -12.56 29.84 2.58
CA VAL A 969 -13.07 28.46 2.62
C VAL A 969 -12.79 27.76 1.30
N GLY A 970 -12.01 26.68 1.36
CA GLY A 970 -11.70 25.81 0.22
C GLY A 970 -12.55 24.54 0.19
N ALA A 971 -12.47 23.80 -0.90
CA ALA A 971 -13.16 22.52 -1.08
C ALA A 971 -12.16 21.42 -1.50
N ASP A 972 -12.46 20.16 -1.15
CA ASP A 972 -11.59 19.01 -1.48
C ASP A 972 -11.84 18.43 -2.88
N THR A 973 -12.80 19.00 -3.61
CA THR A 973 -13.19 18.56 -4.96
C THR A 973 -13.02 19.70 -5.94
N ASP A 974 -12.52 19.40 -7.14
CA ASP A 974 -12.58 20.33 -8.27
C ASP A 974 -13.63 19.83 -9.28
N PRO A 975 -14.86 20.35 -9.24
CA PRO A 975 -15.90 19.95 -10.16
C PRO A 975 -15.89 20.78 -11.46
N THR A 976 -14.86 21.60 -11.71
CA THR A 976 -14.79 22.45 -12.92
C THR A 976 -14.89 21.60 -14.19
N VAL A 977 -15.49 22.19 -15.22
CA VAL A 977 -15.36 21.66 -16.58
C VAL A 977 -14.12 22.25 -17.25
N PRO A 978 -13.60 21.60 -18.31
CA PRO A 978 -12.46 22.12 -19.06
C PRO A 978 -12.63 23.60 -19.46
N VAL A 979 -11.50 24.29 -19.57
CA VAL A 979 -11.44 25.68 -19.99
C VAL A 979 -12.16 25.86 -21.34
N GLY A 980 -12.93 26.94 -21.47
CA GLY A 980 -13.76 27.18 -22.65
C GLY A 980 -15.12 26.48 -22.63
N GLU A 981 -15.42 25.63 -21.65
CA GLU A 981 -16.77 25.12 -21.39
C GLU A 981 -17.51 25.96 -20.33
N TRP A 982 -18.83 25.78 -20.26
CA TRP A 982 -19.70 26.49 -19.33
C TRP A 982 -19.82 25.74 -18.00
N ASN A 983 -19.39 26.39 -16.93
CA ASN A 983 -19.61 25.96 -15.55
C ASN A 983 -20.91 26.58 -15.02
N HIS A 984 -21.66 25.82 -14.22
CA HIS A 984 -22.83 26.31 -13.49
C HIS A 984 -22.45 26.66 -12.05
N ALA A 985 -22.63 27.92 -11.66
CA ALA A 985 -22.41 28.41 -10.31
C ALA A 985 -23.75 28.70 -9.62
N ARG A 986 -23.83 28.37 -8.33
CA ARG A 986 -24.94 28.72 -7.46
C ARG A 986 -24.41 29.23 -6.13
N VAL A 987 -24.89 30.40 -5.70
CA VAL A 987 -24.59 31.00 -4.40
C VAL A 987 -25.91 31.17 -3.65
N LYS A 988 -25.98 30.69 -2.42
CA LYS A 988 -27.14 30.88 -1.54
C LYS A 988 -26.71 31.58 -0.28
N VAL A 989 -27.44 32.63 0.09
CA VAL A 989 -27.26 33.41 1.32
C VAL A 989 -28.57 33.39 2.09
N GLU A 990 -28.53 32.89 3.33
CA GLU A 990 -29.66 32.84 4.26
C GLU A 990 -29.20 33.32 5.65
N GLY A 991 -29.46 34.59 5.95
CA GLY A 991 -28.89 35.24 7.13
C GLY A 991 -27.37 35.29 7.03
N ALA A 992 -26.67 34.79 8.05
CA ALA A 992 -25.21 34.69 8.02
C ALA A 992 -24.70 33.39 7.36
N ARG A 993 -25.56 32.42 7.06
CA ARG A 993 -25.16 31.19 6.37
C ARG A 993 -25.01 31.41 4.87
N VAL A 994 -23.89 30.94 4.32
CA VAL A 994 -23.60 31.02 2.89
C VAL A 994 -23.10 29.71 2.35
N GLN A 995 -23.59 29.39 1.15
CA GLN A 995 -23.29 28.15 0.48
C GLN A 995 -22.96 28.39 -0.99
N HIS A 996 -21.95 27.68 -1.50
CA HIS A 996 -21.60 27.65 -2.92
C HIS A 996 -21.83 26.26 -3.49
N TRP A 997 -22.29 26.20 -4.74
CA TRP A 997 -22.21 25.01 -5.56
C TRP A 997 -21.57 25.34 -6.90
N LEU A 998 -20.73 24.42 -7.38
CA LEU A 998 -20.15 24.46 -8.70
C LEU A 998 -20.47 23.14 -9.41
N ASN A 999 -21.11 23.22 -10.58
CA ASN A 999 -21.56 22.08 -11.38
C ASN A 999 -22.34 21.03 -10.57
N GLY A 1000 -23.19 21.49 -9.64
CA GLY A 1000 -24.01 20.65 -8.77
C GLY A 1000 -23.31 20.13 -7.51
N VAL A 1001 -21.99 20.26 -7.40
CA VAL A 1001 -21.22 19.87 -6.21
C VAL A 1001 -21.18 21.03 -5.22
N LYS A 1002 -21.51 20.76 -3.94
CA LYS A 1002 -21.44 21.77 -2.88
C LYS A 1002 -19.98 22.03 -2.53
N MET A 1003 -19.54 23.28 -2.67
CA MET A 1003 -18.15 23.71 -2.47
C MET A 1003 -17.93 24.37 -1.12
N VAL A 1004 -18.90 25.17 -0.66
CA VAL A 1004 -18.80 25.97 0.57
C VAL A 1004 -20.10 25.84 1.35
N ASP A 1005 -19.99 25.75 2.67
CA ASP A 1005 -21.09 25.83 3.63
C ASP A 1005 -20.56 26.43 4.93
N VAL A 1006 -20.78 27.73 5.15
CA VAL A 1006 -20.16 28.46 6.26
C VAL A 1006 -21.12 29.47 6.88
N GLU A 1007 -20.99 29.65 8.19
CA GLU A 1007 -21.68 30.69 8.96
C GLU A 1007 -20.76 31.92 9.07
N ARG A 1008 -21.25 33.10 8.65
CA ARG A 1008 -20.50 34.37 8.65
C ARG A 1008 -20.55 35.09 10.00
N SER A 1009 -20.52 34.33 11.07
CA SER A 1009 -20.53 34.84 12.44
C SER A 1009 -19.83 33.87 13.38
N GLY A 1010 -19.46 34.33 14.56
CA GLY A 1010 -18.81 33.53 15.58
C GLY A 1010 -17.32 33.28 15.35
N SER A 1011 -16.71 32.51 16.25
CA SER A 1011 -15.27 32.35 16.36
C SER A 1011 -14.61 31.65 15.17
N ASP A 1012 -15.30 30.72 14.50
CA ASP A 1012 -14.78 30.07 13.29
C ASP A 1012 -14.62 31.08 12.15
N TRP A 1013 -15.61 31.97 11.95
CA TRP A 1013 -15.53 33.02 10.95
C TRP A 1013 -14.40 34.02 11.25
N GLU A 1014 -14.28 34.44 12.51
CA GLU A 1014 -13.21 35.34 12.97
C GLU A 1014 -11.82 34.72 12.76
N ALA A 1015 -11.66 33.43 13.07
CA ALA A 1015 -10.41 32.70 12.84
C ALA A 1015 -10.07 32.60 11.35
N ARG A 1016 -11.06 32.37 10.49
CA ARG A 1016 -10.86 32.35 9.02
C ARG A 1016 -10.43 33.70 8.48
N LEU A 1017 -11.08 34.79 8.93
CA LEU A 1017 -10.68 36.15 8.56
C LEU A 1017 -9.25 36.45 9.01
N ALA A 1018 -8.91 36.14 10.26
CA ALA A 1018 -7.57 36.34 10.82
C ALA A 1018 -6.48 35.54 10.09
N ALA A 1019 -6.81 34.37 9.56
CA ALA A 1019 -5.91 33.51 8.78
C ALA A 1019 -5.89 33.82 7.26
N SER A 1020 -6.61 34.85 6.81
CA SER A 1020 -6.72 35.23 5.39
C SER A 1020 -6.03 36.57 5.09
N LYS A 1021 -5.93 36.94 3.81
CA LYS A 1021 -5.50 38.27 3.36
C LYS A 1021 -6.39 39.40 3.86
N PHE A 1022 -7.56 39.09 4.41
CA PHE A 1022 -8.52 40.05 4.97
C PHE A 1022 -8.32 40.28 6.47
N ALA A 1023 -7.27 39.74 7.07
CA ALA A 1023 -6.90 40.04 8.45
C ALA A 1023 -6.78 41.57 8.66
N GLY A 1024 -7.55 42.11 9.61
CA GLY A 1024 -7.60 43.56 9.87
C GLY A 1024 -8.59 44.36 9.01
N SER A 1025 -9.42 43.72 8.19
CA SER A 1025 -10.48 44.35 7.39
C SER A 1025 -11.87 44.14 8.04
N PRO A 1026 -12.29 44.96 9.01
CA PRO A 1026 -13.48 44.70 9.83
C PRO A 1026 -14.80 44.76 9.06
N LEU A 1027 -14.81 45.32 7.84
CA LEU A 1027 -16.00 45.44 7.00
C LEU A 1027 -16.14 44.33 5.96
N HIS A 1028 -15.12 43.48 5.79
CA HIS A 1028 -15.13 42.43 4.77
C HIS A 1028 -16.22 41.39 5.05
N GLY A 1029 -17.18 41.28 4.12
CA GLY A 1029 -18.25 40.29 4.18
C GLY A 1029 -19.32 40.51 5.26
N GLN A 1030 -19.36 41.70 5.87
CA GLN A 1030 -20.28 42.02 6.97
C GLN A 1030 -21.63 42.63 6.53
N ALA A 1031 -21.80 42.95 5.25
CA ALA A 1031 -23.03 43.59 4.80
C ALA A 1031 -24.22 42.61 4.81
N GLY A 1032 -25.29 42.95 5.53
CA GLY A 1032 -26.54 42.18 5.51
C GLY A 1032 -27.31 42.28 4.19
N LYS A 1033 -26.99 43.27 3.36
CA LYS A 1033 -27.54 43.47 2.01
C LYS A 1033 -26.48 44.13 1.11
N GLY A 1034 -26.32 43.65 -0.12
CA GLY A 1034 -25.33 44.20 -1.05
C GLY A 1034 -25.54 43.82 -2.52
N HIS A 1035 -24.75 44.43 -3.41
CA HIS A 1035 -24.78 44.19 -4.85
C HIS A 1035 -24.16 42.83 -5.23
N ILE A 1036 -24.52 42.33 -6.41
CA ILE A 1036 -23.78 41.28 -7.12
C ILE A 1036 -22.80 41.96 -8.08
N LEU A 1037 -21.56 41.48 -8.17
CA LEU A 1037 -20.55 42.02 -9.07
C LEU A 1037 -19.77 40.92 -9.79
N LEU A 1038 -19.47 41.14 -11.07
CA LEU A 1038 -18.65 40.29 -11.92
C LEU A 1038 -17.31 41.00 -12.14
N GLN A 1039 -16.23 40.37 -11.74
CA GLN A 1039 -14.92 41.02 -11.66
C GLN A 1039 -14.21 41.10 -13.01
N ASP A 1040 -13.58 42.23 -13.26
CA ASP A 1040 -12.55 42.42 -14.28
C ASP A 1040 -11.16 42.20 -13.67
N HIS A 1041 -10.57 41.03 -13.95
CA HIS A 1041 -9.19 40.70 -13.58
C HIS A 1041 -8.24 40.63 -14.79
N GLY A 1042 -8.60 41.30 -15.89
CA GLY A 1042 -7.81 41.39 -17.11
C GLY A 1042 -7.91 40.23 -18.10
N ASN A 1043 -8.67 39.16 -17.81
CA ASN A 1043 -8.83 38.01 -18.70
C ASN A 1043 -10.24 37.93 -19.32
N THR A 1044 -10.40 37.17 -20.40
CA THR A 1044 -11.71 37.04 -21.06
C THR A 1044 -12.57 36.03 -20.30
N VAL A 1045 -13.75 36.49 -19.86
CA VAL A 1045 -14.75 35.67 -19.17
C VAL A 1045 -16.13 35.96 -19.76
N TRP A 1046 -17.00 34.94 -19.77
CA TRP A 1046 -18.38 35.04 -20.22
C TRP A 1046 -19.33 34.58 -19.11
N TYR A 1047 -20.46 35.26 -18.98
CA TYR A 1047 -21.52 34.94 -18.03
C TYR A 1047 -22.88 34.89 -18.74
N ARG A 1048 -23.72 33.90 -18.43
CA ARG A 1048 -25.10 33.81 -18.95
C ARG A 1048 -26.02 33.15 -17.93
N ASN A 1049 -27.31 33.09 -18.23
CA ASN A 1049 -28.31 32.44 -17.37
C ASN A 1049 -28.28 33.01 -15.94
N ILE A 1050 -27.98 34.30 -15.79
CA ILE A 1050 -27.87 34.95 -14.49
C ILE A 1050 -29.28 35.18 -13.94
N LYS A 1051 -29.66 34.37 -12.97
CA LYS A 1051 -30.97 34.33 -12.33
C LYS A 1051 -30.79 34.56 -10.84
N ILE A 1052 -31.71 35.28 -10.23
CA ILE A 1052 -31.74 35.46 -8.77
C ILE A 1052 -33.14 35.24 -8.25
N ARG A 1053 -33.23 34.77 -7.01
CA ARG A 1053 -34.45 34.73 -6.22
C ARG A 1053 -34.16 35.26 -4.83
N GLU A 1054 -34.96 36.22 -4.37
CA GLU A 1054 -34.92 36.67 -2.98
C GLU A 1054 -35.61 35.64 -2.08
N LEU A 1055 -35.01 35.35 -0.94
CA LEU A 1055 -35.50 34.38 0.03
C LEU A 1055 -36.13 35.13 1.20
N PRO A 1056 -37.16 34.57 1.86
CA PRO A 1056 -37.75 35.20 3.04
C PRO A 1056 -36.74 35.32 4.18
N GLU A 1057 -36.91 36.34 5.03
CA GLU A 1057 -36.21 36.40 6.32
C GLU A 1057 -36.72 35.27 7.22
N LYS A 1058 -35.80 34.49 7.80
CA LYS A 1058 -36.15 33.56 8.89
C LYS A 1058 -36.27 34.39 10.17
N ASN A 1059 -37.48 34.43 10.73
CA ASN A 1059 -37.75 34.99 12.06
C ASN A 1059 -36.92 34.30 13.14
#